data_AF-A0A953QDJ6-F1
#
_entry.id   AF-A0A953QDJ6-F1
#
_cell.length_a   1.000
_cell.length_b   1.000
_cell.length_c   1.000
_cell.angle_alpha   90.00
_cell.angle_beta   90.00
_cell.angle_gamma   90.00
#
_symmetry.space_group_name_H-M   'P 1'
#
loop_
_entity.id
_entity.type
_entity.pdbx_description
1 polymer ?
#
loop_
_entity_poly.entity_id
_entity_poly.type
_entity_poly.pdbx_seq_one_letter_code
_entity_poly.pdbx_strand_id
1 'polypeptide(L)'
;MERAKHDSRGFTLIATLMVLLLLSGIAIGMLMMVNTEVRVGTQDVQNNTTFHAAEGAIEKMTSDLAASFQNIQSPTASQITALSALVPTSTYYSAGITFPVYTLTPATDANGKLATSYGQVASGDYGGLYAQLLPVTLQATAQGPLGDEVSMSRTVQVALIPVFQFGVFSDSDLSFFAGVDLDFAGRVHTNGDLFLSSGDGTTATFHDKVSAWGNIIRTELADGVSINTAPTHKGNVAILTASQGCDGAQPNCRNLATNEASVLAGPTSGQNPAWHNISVGTYNGWIIDGNWGQPGGTGASQLQLPFVSGTGQANTQPQPYEIIRRPPVGEDPASPLGAARLYNEAAIRVLLSDRPEDLTGGAGDPDNVRLANFNNPNSGIDYTKGVPITGTGNTMYFATASTAIPQPTVAGSAAGTLLADWLYAPQATLGEFGNEFDATDGNVPLMWTAPGANFYGVSQAPPNPNVKCNMGTSPPTCPPYPYYTPLPLTISGALGNSTGWNLLDGYLRVEYRDTTGNYIPVTREWLGLGFARDLTPPAAPGTNPVAPNAILLLQQPAKRTPGGGLDKNGVAGTCTKSGGVWSCVNGRPPEVAYDQVANNPYYGLAGAANQSLTMYNWYPINLYDAREGEIRDVIGVPASSCTPNGVMNAVELDVGNLKRWLNGTIPGSGTLVDYVTQNGYILYFSDRRGMLNNPNGTQVDPAGTKTGDSGLEDSINVGSQNGNPNGALDPIPAGKNQSPEDVNNNTRLDNFGAANLGLGLGYVPVPVGPPGTAYNAAQSVNSRVTTPAADDPYVIGNRIPSCSVAQDNWVSGARHGLKLVDGSLGNLPVRLDDNTGGFTVGSENPVYIFGNYNTAPSPADPTWANPAAAEPAHSAAAVIADGVTLLSSNWSDLVSLNNPSNDAGRQAVTTYYRVAISSGKNLNFPTAALAWRVGDFGTDGGLHNFLRLVERWSGQTLNYKGSLVSMYYATYATGLHKNGGGVLYEPPARNYIFDPLFSQPQNLPPGTPMFRDIDNLSYRQNFNPCTVQSNGKCAD
;
A
#
# COMPACT_ATOMS: atom_id res chain seq x y z
N MET A 1 126.07 57.43 22.24
CA MET A 1 124.94 58.35 22.55
C MET A 1 124.18 58.54 21.25
N GLU A 2 122.86 58.45 21.08
CA GLU A 2 121.71 58.06 21.90
C GLU A 2 120.52 57.90 20.93
N ARG A 3 119.44 57.25 21.38
CA ARG A 3 118.21 56.83 20.67
C ARG A 3 117.37 57.96 20.04
N ALA A 4 116.56 57.60 19.03
CA ALA A 4 115.14 57.96 18.99
C ALA A 4 114.31 56.90 18.22
N LYS A 5 113.34 56.29 18.92
CA LYS A 5 112.34 55.34 18.44
C LYS A 5 111.00 56.10 18.50
N HIS A 6 110.30 56.29 17.38
CA HIS A 6 108.96 56.89 17.39
C HIS A 6 107.89 55.82 17.15
N ASP A 7 107.14 55.53 18.22
CA ASP A 7 105.90 54.76 18.21
C ASP A 7 104.81 55.53 17.45
N SER A 8 104.18 54.87 16.46
CA SER A 8 102.87 55.26 15.93
C SER A 8 101.87 54.15 16.28
N ARG A 9 101.25 54.28 17.46
CA ARG A 9 100.12 53.46 17.92
C ARG A 9 98.94 54.39 18.13
N GLY A 10 97.85 54.26 17.36
CA GLY A 10 96.62 55.03 17.67
C GLY A 10 95.42 54.99 16.71
N PHE A 11 95.57 54.93 15.37
CA PHE A 11 94.42 55.13 14.45
C PHE A 11 93.76 53.85 13.94
N THR A 12 94.53 52.77 13.75
CA THR A 12 94.01 51.48 13.23
C THR A 12 92.98 50.84 14.16
N LEU A 13 93.12 51.05 15.47
CA LEU A 13 92.19 50.55 16.49
C LEU A 13 90.82 51.23 16.39
N ILE A 14 90.76 52.53 16.07
CA ILE A 14 89.50 53.29 15.97
C ILE A 14 88.76 52.91 14.68
N ALA A 15 89.48 52.77 13.56
CA ALA A 15 88.89 52.33 12.30
C ALA A 15 88.36 50.88 12.37
N THR A 16 89.09 49.96 13.01
CA THR A 16 88.59 48.59 13.23
C THR A 16 87.42 48.55 14.21
N LEU A 17 87.41 49.37 15.26
CA LEU A 17 86.26 49.50 16.17
C LEU A 17 85.01 50.06 15.46
N MET A 18 85.16 51.03 14.55
CA MET A 18 84.03 51.56 13.78
C MET A 18 83.50 50.56 12.74
N VAL A 19 84.38 49.83 12.05
CA VAL A 19 83.96 48.76 11.13
C VAL A 19 83.34 47.59 11.90
N LEU A 20 83.86 47.22 13.07
CA LEU A 20 83.25 46.24 13.96
C LEU A 20 81.87 46.71 14.43
N LEU A 21 81.70 47.97 14.81
CA LEU A 21 80.39 48.53 15.20
C LEU A 21 79.38 48.45 14.05
N LEU A 22 79.80 48.77 12.82
CA LEU A 22 78.95 48.76 11.63
C LEU A 22 78.57 47.34 11.21
N LEU A 23 79.53 46.40 11.21
CA LEU A 23 79.29 44.97 10.98
C LEU A 23 78.42 44.36 12.09
N SER A 24 78.58 44.80 13.35
CA SER A 24 77.72 44.39 14.47
C SER A 24 76.29 44.89 14.27
N GLY A 25 76.11 46.13 13.82
CA GLY A 25 74.79 46.70 13.53
C GLY A 25 74.06 45.96 12.40
N ILE A 26 74.77 45.59 11.34
CA ILE A 26 74.21 44.79 10.23
C ILE A 26 73.90 43.35 10.68
N ALA A 27 74.78 42.73 11.49
CA ALA A 27 74.56 41.39 12.03
C ALA A 27 73.34 41.35 12.97
N ILE A 28 73.15 42.36 13.81
CA ILE A 28 71.96 42.50 14.66
C ILE A 28 70.70 42.70 13.79
N GLY A 29 70.77 43.54 12.76
CA GLY A 29 69.67 43.74 11.81
C GLY A 29 69.24 42.46 11.09
N MET A 30 70.19 41.65 10.60
CA MET A 30 69.91 40.35 9.99
C MET A 30 69.36 39.34 10.98
N LEU A 31 69.89 39.29 12.22
CA LEU A 31 69.36 38.42 13.27
C LEU A 31 67.91 38.78 13.63
N MET A 32 67.56 40.07 13.67
CA MET A 32 66.18 40.51 13.89
C MET A 32 65.27 40.16 12.70
N MET A 33 65.76 40.31 11.46
CA MET A 33 65.03 39.93 10.25
C MET A 33 64.78 38.42 10.17
N VAL A 34 65.81 37.59 10.37
CA VAL A 34 65.70 36.12 10.38
C VAL A 34 64.78 35.65 11.51
N ASN A 35 64.88 36.22 12.71
CA ASN A 35 63.94 35.89 13.79
C ASN A 35 62.50 36.31 13.46
N THR A 36 62.32 37.41 12.72
CA THR A 36 60.99 37.85 12.27
C THR A 36 60.45 36.93 11.18
N GLU A 37 61.26 36.56 10.19
CA GLU A 37 60.87 35.61 9.13
C GLU A 37 60.56 34.21 9.68
N VAL A 38 61.38 33.71 10.61
CA VAL A 38 61.11 32.43 11.30
C VAL A 38 59.81 32.51 12.08
N ARG A 39 59.54 33.63 12.77
CA ARG A 39 58.30 33.82 13.55
C ARG A 39 57.08 33.95 12.64
N VAL A 40 57.16 34.71 11.56
CA VAL A 40 56.09 34.86 10.56
C VAL A 40 55.83 33.53 9.85
N GLY A 41 56.88 32.83 9.42
CA GLY A 41 56.75 31.52 8.76
C GLY A 41 56.19 30.44 9.68
N THR A 42 56.57 30.44 10.96
CA THR A 42 55.98 29.51 11.95
C THR A 42 54.51 29.84 12.18
N GLN A 43 54.15 31.12 12.28
CA GLN A 43 52.78 31.55 12.48
C GLN A 43 51.90 31.30 11.25
N ASP A 44 52.44 31.38 10.04
CA ASP A 44 51.74 31.08 8.79
C ASP A 44 51.46 29.58 8.63
N VAL A 45 52.47 28.73 8.89
CA VAL A 45 52.27 27.27 8.93
C VAL A 45 51.25 26.90 10.01
N GLN A 46 51.33 27.52 11.18
CA GLN A 46 50.40 27.27 12.27
C GLN A 46 48.97 27.69 11.90
N ASN A 47 48.79 28.89 11.34
CA ASN A 47 47.49 29.37 10.88
C ASN A 47 46.88 28.44 9.81
N ASN A 48 47.68 27.93 8.87
CA ASN A 48 47.21 26.94 7.88
C ASN A 48 46.75 25.64 8.55
N THR A 49 47.48 25.14 9.57
CA THR A 49 47.04 23.94 10.30
C THR A 49 45.75 24.18 11.08
N THR A 50 45.59 25.35 11.71
CA THR A 50 44.39 25.74 12.46
C THR A 50 43.19 25.94 11.52
N PHE A 51 43.41 26.47 10.32
CA PHE A 51 42.40 26.58 9.26
C PHE A 51 41.85 25.21 8.86
N HIS A 52 42.72 24.26 8.50
CA HIS A 52 42.28 22.91 8.13
C HIS A 52 41.65 22.14 9.30
N ALA A 53 42.06 22.43 10.54
CA ALA A 53 41.41 21.88 11.72
C ALA A 53 39.97 22.41 11.89
N ALA A 54 39.74 23.70 11.67
CA ALA A 54 38.39 24.28 11.68
C ALA A 54 37.52 23.71 10.54
N GLU A 55 38.10 23.50 9.36
CA GLU A 55 37.42 22.88 8.20
C GLU A 55 37.02 21.44 8.51
N GLY A 56 37.96 20.62 9.00
CA GLY A 56 37.69 19.25 9.42
C GLY A 56 36.64 19.15 10.53
N ALA A 57 36.60 20.13 11.45
CA ALA A 57 35.56 20.21 12.48
C ALA A 57 34.16 20.49 11.90
N ILE A 58 34.05 21.37 10.89
CA ILE A 58 32.78 21.62 10.19
C ILE A 58 32.30 20.38 9.42
N GLU A 59 33.21 19.67 8.73
CA GLU A 59 32.86 18.42 8.05
C GLU A 59 32.44 17.33 9.03
N LYS A 60 33.12 17.23 10.18
CA LYS A 60 32.71 16.33 11.24
C LYS A 60 31.31 16.67 11.77
N MET A 61 31.00 17.94 12.05
CA MET A 61 29.65 18.34 12.47
C MET A 61 28.59 18.01 11.42
N THR A 62 28.90 18.22 10.14
CA THR A 62 27.98 17.89 9.03
C THR A 62 27.73 16.38 8.98
N SER A 63 28.78 15.58 9.15
CA SER A 63 28.71 14.11 9.21
C SER A 63 27.96 13.61 10.45
N ASP A 64 28.24 14.16 11.64
CA ASP A 64 27.53 13.82 12.88
C ASP A 64 26.04 14.20 12.80
N LEU A 65 25.73 15.33 12.18
CA LEU A 65 24.36 15.75 11.91
C LEU A 65 23.67 14.77 10.95
N ALA A 66 24.31 14.44 9.82
CA ALA A 66 23.80 13.42 8.89
C ALA A 66 23.57 12.08 9.58
N ALA A 67 24.54 11.59 10.35
CA ALA A 67 24.40 10.38 11.14
C ALA A 67 23.26 10.51 12.18
N SER A 68 23.10 11.66 12.83
CA SER A 68 21.99 11.88 13.77
C SER A 68 20.64 11.84 13.07
N PHE A 69 20.51 12.41 11.87
CA PHE A 69 19.26 12.40 11.11
C PHE A 69 19.00 11.06 10.39
N GLN A 70 20.03 10.23 10.19
CA GLN A 70 19.93 8.83 9.74
C GLN A 70 19.57 7.86 10.87
N ASN A 71 19.95 8.17 12.12
CA ASN A 71 19.73 7.30 13.28
C ASN A 71 18.56 7.76 14.18
N ILE A 72 18.14 9.03 14.08
CA ILE A 72 17.09 9.63 14.91
C ILE A 72 16.10 10.34 13.98
N GLN A 73 14.86 9.85 13.96
CA GLN A 73 13.80 10.31 13.06
C GLN A 73 13.36 11.75 13.27
N SER A 74 13.43 12.36 14.44
CA SER A 74 13.10 13.78 14.57
C SER A 74 13.93 14.31 15.70
N PRO A 75 15.23 14.55 15.44
CA PRO A 75 16.12 15.08 16.44
C PRO A 75 15.45 16.32 16.99
N THR A 76 15.04 16.30 18.26
CA THR A 76 14.50 17.50 18.89
C THR A 76 15.56 18.60 18.81
N ALA A 77 15.16 19.86 18.97
CA ALA A 77 16.14 20.95 19.03
C ALA A 77 17.25 20.65 20.06
N SER A 78 16.91 19.99 21.18
CA SER A 78 17.89 19.55 22.19
C SER A 78 18.80 18.41 21.73
N GLN A 79 18.30 17.43 20.96
CA GLN A 79 19.12 16.34 20.42
C GLN A 79 20.13 16.86 19.38
N ILE A 80 19.72 17.78 18.49
CA ILE A 80 20.64 18.41 17.53
C ILE A 80 21.70 19.22 18.28
N THR A 81 21.28 20.01 19.27
CA THR A 81 22.21 20.82 20.08
C THR A 81 23.20 19.93 20.83
N ALA A 82 22.79 18.74 21.30
CA ALA A 82 23.65 17.79 22.01
C ALA A 82 24.81 17.25 21.16
N LEU A 83 24.72 17.26 19.83
CA LEU A 83 25.83 16.90 18.93
C LEU A 83 27.03 17.84 19.10
N SER A 84 26.83 19.03 19.66
CA SER A 84 27.91 19.97 20.01
C SER A 84 28.88 19.38 21.05
N ALA A 85 28.50 18.32 21.76
CA ALA A 85 29.38 17.60 22.68
C ALA A 85 30.38 16.66 21.95
N LEU A 86 30.17 16.37 20.67
CA LEU A 86 31.00 15.47 19.85
C LEU A 86 32.23 16.18 19.27
N VAL A 87 32.79 17.14 20.01
CA VAL A 87 33.99 17.89 19.62
C VAL A 87 35.14 16.91 19.27
N PRO A 88 35.92 17.14 18.21
CA PRO A 88 37.05 16.28 17.87
C PRO A 88 38.01 16.13 19.07
N THR A 89 38.52 14.92 19.29
CA THR A 89 39.54 14.63 20.31
C THR A 89 40.94 14.66 19.69
N SER A 90 41.99 14.83 20.52
CA SER A 90 43.39 15.06 20.10
C SER A 90 44.03 13.95 19.26
N THR A 91 43.29 12.89 18.95
CA THR A 91 43.69 11.81 18.04
C THR A 91 43.60 12.21 16.58
N TYR A 92 42.76 13.20 16.23
CA TYR A 92 42.43 13.56 14.84
C TYR A 92 43.09 14.86 14.35
N TYR A 93 43.90 15.52 15.18
CA TYR A 93 44.57 16.78 14.86
C TYR A 93 45.92 16.90 15.60
N SER A 94 46.77 17.83 15.17
CA SER A 94 48.08 18.07 15.79
C SER A 94 47.98 18.47 17.26
N ALA A 95 48.83 17.90 18.11
CA ALA A 95 48.84 18.18 19.56
C ALA A 95 48.89 19.70 19.85
N GLY A 96 47.92 20.20 20.61
CA GLY A 96 47.83 21.61 21.01
C GLY A 96 46.71 22.42 20.34
N ILE A 97 45.97 21.88 19.37
CA ILE A 97 44.75 22.53 18.86
C ILE A 97 43.58 22.30 19.82
N THR A 98 42.76 23.33 20.04
CA THR A 98 41.52 23.25 20.81
C THR A 98 40.36 23.87 20.04
N PHE A 99 39.13 23.50 20.39
CA PHE A 99 37.90 24.03 19.76
C PHE A 99 37.07 24.79 20.79
N PRO A 100 37.41 26.06 21.10
CA PRO A 100 36.65 26.87 22.05
C PRO A 100 35.18 27.08 21.64
N VAL A 101 34.87 27.04 20.33
CA VAL A 101 33.50 27.05 19.82
C VAL A 101 33.32 25.81 18.94
N TYR A 102 32.30 25.01 19.24
CA TYR A 102 31.89 23.86 18.44
C TYR A 102 30.39 23.65 18.69
N THR A 103 29.54 24.25 17.86
CA THR A 103 28.10 24.36 18.13
C THR A 103 27.26 24.05 16.91
N LEU A 104 26.22 23.23 17.10
CA LEU A 104 25.14 23.00 16.16
C LEU A 104 23.87 23.66 16.71
N THR A 105 23.35 24.65 15.99
CA THR A 105 22.16 25.42 16.42
C THR A 105 21.04 25.27 15.39
N PRO A 106 19.98 24.48 15.67
CA PRO A 106 18.84 24.38 14.78
C PRO A 106 17.93 25.62 14.87
N ALA A 107 17.24 25.94 13.79
CA ALA A 107 16.19 26.97 13.81
C ALA A 107 15.00 26.50 14.66
N THR A 108 14.53 27.36 15.59
CA THR A 108 13.37 27.09 16.45
C THR A 108 12.34 28.20 16.40
N ASP A 109 11.08 27.86 16.68
CA ASP A 109 9.98 28.79 16.85
C ASP A 109 9.96 29.41 18.26
N ALA A 110 8.99 30.29 18.52
CA ALA A 110 8.84 30.98 19.80
C ALA A 110 8.62 30.04 21.00
N ASN A 111 8.26 28.78 20.77
CA ASN A 111 8.02 27.76 21.79
C ASN A 111 9.20 26.77 21.92
N GLY A 112 10.29 26.98 21.18
CA GLY A 112 11.47 26.12 21.20
C GLY A 112 11.33 24.83 20.37
N LYS A 113 10.29 24.70 19.55
CA LYS A 113 10.14 23.59 18.58
C LYS A 113 10.90 23.93 17.31
N LEU A 114 11.37 22.92 16.57
CA LEU A 114 12.04 23.13 15.28
C LEU A 114 11.17 23.96 14.33
N ALA A 115 11.73 25.05 13.82
CA ALA A 115 11.08 25.90 12.82
C ALA A 115 11.44 25.42 11.42
N THR A 116 10.42 25.10 10.62
CA THR A 116 10.58 24.62 9.25
C THR A 116 9.72 25.41 8.29
N SER A 117 10.14 25.49 7.03
CA SER A 117 9.40 26.17 5.97
C SER A 117 9.52 25.39 4.65
N TYR A 118 8.47 25.41 3.83
CA TYR A 118 8.56 24.86 2.47
C TYR A 118 9.44 25.74 1.58
N GLY A 119 10.35 25.10 0.85
CA GLY A 119 11.19 25.73 -0.17
C GLY A 119 11.76 24.69 -1.13
N GLN A 120 12.36 25.14 -2.24
CA GLN A 120 13.03 24.23 -3.16
C GLN A 120 14.42 23.84 -2.64
N VAL A 121 14.78 22.57 -2.80
CA VAL A 121 16.14 22.08 -2.57
C VAL A 121 17.07 22.79 -3.56
N ALA A 122 18.15 23.40 -3.04
CA ALA A 122 18.95 24.37 -3.79
C ALA A 122 19.96 23.71 -4.73
N SER A 123 20.53 22.57 -4.35
CA SER A 123 21.52 21.86 -5.14
C SER A 123 21.46 20.34 -4.93
N GLY A 124 22.39 19.59 -5.53
CA GLY A 124 22.45 18.13 -5.40
C GLY A 124 21.39 17.41 -6.23
N ASP A 125 21.19 16.12 -5.94
CA ASP A 125 20.44 15.24 -6.81
C ASP A 125 18.94 15.52 -6.87
N TYR A 126 18.43 16.09 -5.80
CA TYR A 126 17.04 16.45 -5.62
C TYR A 126 16.79 17.95 -5.81
N GLY A 127 17.80 18.69 -6.31
CA GLY A 127 17.67 20.10 -6.64
C GLY A 127 16.41 20.38 -7.47
N GLY A 128 15.66 21.41 -7.06
CA GLY A 128 14.39 21.82 -7.67
C GLY A 128 13.13 21.15 -7.12
N LEU A 129 13.24 20.06 -6.34
CA LEU A 129 12.10 19.53 -5.59
C LEU A 129 11.74 20.45 -4.42
N TYR A 130 10.46 20.56 -4.10
CA TYR A 130 10.03 21.20 -2.86
C TYR A 130 10.28 20.26 -1.68
N ALA A 131 10.71 20.83 -0.56
CA ALA A 131 10.89 20.12 0.68
C ALA A 131 10.50 21.03 1.86
N GLN A 132 10.15 20.41 2.98
CA GLN A 132 10.10 21.11 4.25
C GLN A 132 11.53 21.23 4.77
N LEU A 133 12.05 22.45 4.82
CA LEU A 133 13.45 22.76 5.10
C LEU A 133 13.63 23.13 6.58
N LEU A 134 14.62 22.51 7.23
CA LEU A 134 15.10 22.85 8.58
C LEU A 134 16.52 23.43 8.49
N PRO A 135 16.70 24.74 8.71
CA PRO A 135 18.02 25.33 8.81
C PRO A 135 18.73 24.92 10.11
N VAL A 136 20.00 24.54 10.00
CA VAL A 136 20.92 24.31 11.13
C VAL A 136 22.20 25.10 10.89
N THR A 137 22.61 25.91 11.86
CA THR A 137 23.88 26.64 11.82
C THR A 137 24.95 25.85 12.56
N LEU A 138 26.01 25.51 11.84
CA LEU A 138 27.23 24.90 12.35
C LEU A 138 28.28 25.99 12.55
N GLN A 139 28.95 26.00 13.69
CA GLN A 139 30.05 26.93 13.96
C GLN A 139 31.18 26.21 14.69
N ALA A 140 32.39 26.34 14.16
CA ALA A 140 33.62 25.85 14.79
C ALA A 140 34.65 26.97 14.83
N THR A 141 35.28 27.18 15.99
CA THR A 141 36.48 28.00 16.13
C THR A 141 37.60 27.09 16.59
N ALA A 142 38.61 26.91 15.75
CA ALA A 142 39.84 26.22 16.12
C ALA A 142 40.85 27.24 16.64
N GLN A 143 41.51 26.89 17.75
CA GLN A 143 42.59 27.68 18.34
C GLN A 143 43.88 26.84 18.34
N GLY A 144 44.92 27.37 17.70
CA GLY A 144 46.24 26.78 17.67
C GLY A 144 47.04 27.02 18.96
N PRO A 145 48.13 26.26 19.19
CA PRO A 145 48.95 26.31 20.39
C PRO A 145 49.70 27.63 20.59
N LEU A 146 49.76 28.50 19.58
CA LEU A 146 50.36 29.84 19.65
C LEU A 146 49.31 30.95 19.85
N GLY A 147 48.03 30.58 20.01
CA GLY A 147 46.91 31.51 20.20
C GLY A 147 46.34 32.08 18.89
N ASP A 148 46.71 31.51 17.74
CA ASP A 148 46.06 31.76 16.45
C ASP A 148 44.66 31.13 16.43
N GLU A 149 43.68 31.82 15.84
CA GLU A 149 42.28 31.38 15.81
C GLU A 149 41.70 31.45 14.40
N VAL A 150 41.00 30.40 14.02
CA VAL A 150 40.20 30.35 12.79
C VAL A 150 38.78 29.96 13.13
N SER A 151 37.83 30.86 12.85
CA SER A 151 36.41 30.60 13.02
C SER A 151 35.74 30.36 11.67
N MET A 152 34.96 29.29 11.59
CA MET A 152 34.19 28.89 10.42
C MET A 152 32.73 28.70 10.79
N SER A 153 31.86 29.08 9.86
CA SER A 153 30.42 28.89 10.00
C SER A 153 29.85 28.32 8.70
N ARG A 154 29.02 27.29 8.84
CA ARG A 154 28.25 26.66 7.76
C ARG A 154 26.78 26.66 8.14
N THR A 155 25.91 26.96 7.17
CA THR A 155 24.47 26.70 7.34
C THR A 155 24.12 25.51 6.48
N VAL A 156 23.49 24.51 7.09
CA VAL A 156 22.99 23.31 6.41
C VAL A 156 21.47 23.30 6.47
N GLN A 157 20.83 22.67 5.50
CA GLN A 157 19.40 22.47 5.48
C GLN A 157 19.09 20.99 5.45
N VAL A 158 18.32 20.53 6.44
CA VAL A 158 17.68 19.21 6.35
C VAL A 158 16.38 19.37 5.58
N ALA A 159 16.24 18.64 4.48
CA ALA A 159 15.09 18.66 3.60
C ALA A 159 14.23 17.41 3.82
N LEU A 160 12.94 17.62 4.10
CA LEU A 160 11.92 16.57 4.07
C LEU A 160 11.22 16.63 2.71
N ILE A 161 11.48 15.67 1.82
CA ILE A 161 11.01 15.65 0.43
C ILE A 161 9.75 14.77 0.32
N PRO A 162 8.58 15.35 0.01
CA PRO A 162 7.37 14.59 -0.29
C PRO A 162 7.55 13.61 -1.44
N VAL A 163 7.16 12.35 -1.20
CA VAL A 163 7.35 11.26 -2.15
C VAL A 163 6.51 11.41 -3.43
N PHE A 164 5.32 12.01 -3.35
CA PHE A 164 4.45 12.16 -4.52
C PHE A 164 4.91 13.22 -5.53
N GLN A 165 6.01 13.93 -5.26
CA GLN A 165 6.69 14.74 -6.26
C GLN A 165 7.47 13.90 -7.27
N PHE A 166 7.81 12.65 -6.92
CA PHE A 166 8.36 11.72 -7.89
C PHE A 166 7.22 11.21 -8.76
N GLY A 167 7.45 11.15 -10.07
CA GLY A 167 6.54 10.42 -10.93
C GLY A 167 6.58 8.93 -10.61
N VAL A 168 7.78 8.40 -10.40
CA VAL A 168 8.01 7.02 -9.94
C VAL A 168 9.06 6.98 -8.85
N PHE A 169 8.73 6.34 -7.72
CA PHE A 169 9.68 6.01 -6.66
C PHE A 169 9.61 4.52 -6.33
N SER A 170 10.75 3.89 -6.04
CA SER A 170 10.79 2.52 -5.53
C SER A 170 11.90 2.34 -4.48
N ASP A 171 11.59 1.77 -3.33
CA ASP A 171 12.59 1.45 -2.29
C ASP A 171 13.45 0.22 -2.65
N SER A 172 13.01 -0.59 -3.59
CA SER A 172 13.76 -1.74 -4.11
C SER A 172 13.79 -1.72 -5.64
N ASP A 173 14.31 -2.76 -6.30
CA ASP A 173 14.57 -2.76 -7.75
C ASP A 173 13.40 -2.27 -8.60
N LEU A 174 13.65 -1.37 -9.54
CA LEU A 174 12.62 -0.82 -10.41
C LEU A 174 12.85 -1.29 -11.84
N SER A 175 11.80 -1.78 -12.49
CA SER A 175 11.90 -2.32 -13.85
C SER A 175 10.98 -1.61 -14.83
N PHE A 176 11.52 -1.28 -15.99
CA PHE A 176 10.81 -0.79 -17.17
C PHE A 176 11.05 -1.77 -18.32
N PHE A 177 9.98 -2.32 -18.87
CA PHE A 177 10.01 -3.19 -20.06
C PHE A 177 8.63 -3.21 -20.73
N ALA A 178 8.07 -2.02 -20.96
CA ALA A 178 6.74 -1.91 -21.54
C ALA A 178 6.69 -2.51 -22.96
N GLY A 179 5.68 -3.34 -23.23
CA GLY A 179 5.43 -3.89 -24.58
C GLY A 179 4.86 -2.88 -25.59
N VAL A 180 4.65 -1.62 -25.19
CA VAL A 180 4.14 -0.51 -26.00
C VAL A 180 4.98 0.74 -25.73
N ASP A 181 4.83 1.79 -26.54
CA ASP A 181 5.47 3.08 -26.26
C ASP A 181 5.06 3.59 -24.88
N LEU A 182 6.05 4.05 -24.11
CA LEU A 182 5.87 4.63 -22.79
C LEU A 182 6.44 6.05 -22.83
N ASP A 183 5.61 7.03 -22.54
CA ASP A 183 6.00 8.43 -22.45
C ASP A 183 5.72 8.89 -21.02
N PHE A 184 6.76 9.29 -20.29
CA PHE A 184 6.66 9.60 -18.86
C PHE A 184 7.28 10.95 -18.50
N ALA A 185 6.42 11.86 -18.02
CA ALA A 185 6.78 13.21 -17.64
C ALA A 185 6.86 13.40 -16.12
N GLY A 186 7.86 12.80 -15.47
CA GLY A 186 8.14 13.00 -14.05
C GLY A 186 9.42 12.32 -13.60
N ARG A 187 9.96 12.72 -12.44
CA ARG A 187 11.20 12.15 -11.91
C ARG A 187 11.04 10.67 -11.58
N VAL A 188 12.09 9.91 -11.86
CA VAL A 188 12.19 8.48 -11.55
C VAL A 188 13.35 8.25 -10.60
N HIS A 189 13.08 7.60 -9.48
CA HIS A 189 14.11 7.21 -8.51
C HIS A 189 13.87 5.79 -8.01
N THR A 190 14.95 5.04 -7.82
CA THR A 190 14.91 3.78 -7.07
C THR A 190 16.08 3.67 -6.10
N ASN A 191 15.83 3.14 -4.91
CA ASN A 191 16.88 2.72 -3.98
C ASN A 191 17.50 1.37 -4.40
N GLY A 192 16.86 0.60 -5.29
CA GLY A 192 17.42 -0.64 -5.81
C GLY A 192 18.18 -0.48 -7.13
N ASP A 193 18.35 -1.58 -7.85
CA ASP A 193 18.80 -1.55 -9.24
C ASP A 193 17.66 -1.07 -10.17
N LEU A 194 18.00 -0.35 -11.24
CA LEU A 194 17.07 0.11 -12.26
C LEU A 194 17.27 -0.66 -13.56
N PHE A 195 16.32 -1.52 -13.89
CA PHE A 195 16.29 -2.27 -15.14
C PHE A 195 15.54 -1.47 -16.20
N LEU A 196 16.24 -0.99 -17.22
CA LEU A 196 15.67 -0.20 -18.30
C LEU A 196 15.60 -1.01 -19.59
N SER A 197 14.40 -1.22 -20.08
CA SER A 197 14.14 -1.92 -21.33
C SER A 197 12.82 -1.47 -21.95
N SER A 198 12.58 -1.89 -23.18
CA SER A 198 11.34 -1.62 -23.92
C SER A 198 11.10 -2.74 -24.93
N GLY A 199 9.85 -3.02 -25.25
CA GLY A 199 9.48 -4.00 -26.28
C GLY A 199 10.12 -3.70 -27.64
N ASP A 200 10.34 -4.73 -28.45
CA ASP A 200 10.87 -4.56 -29.80
C ASP A 200 10.00 -3.61 -30.64
N GLY A 201 10.62 -2.59 -31.24
CA GLY A 201 9.94 -1.60 -32.08
C GLY A 201 9.25 -0.46 -31.33
N THR A 202 9.32 -0.44 -29.99
CA THR A 202 8.74 0.63 -29.14
C THR A 202 9.82 1.47 -28.47
N THR A 203 9.42 2.60 -27.89
CA THR A 203 10.30 3.52 -27.16
C THR A 203 9.74 3.82 -25.77
N ALA A 204 10.59 3.72 -24.75
CA ALA A 204 10.35 4.30 -23.43
C ALA A 204 11.07 5.65 -23.33
N THR A 205 10.32 6.73 -23.15
CA THR A 205 10.79 8.11 -23.14
C THR A 205 10.61 8.73 -21.76
N PHE A 206 11.69 9.29 -21.21
CA PHE A 206 11.68 9.95 -19.91
C PHE A 206 11.92 11.46 -20.09
N HIS A 207 11.01 12.29 -19.59
CA HIS A 207 11.07 13.75 -19.72
C HIS A 207 11.56 14.47 -18.46
N ASP A 208 12.10 13.72 -17.47
CA ASP A 208 12.72 14.28 -16.28
C ASP A 208 13.85 13.37 -15.80
N LYS A 209 14.54 13.76 -14.72
CA LYS A 209 15.70 13.07 -14.16
C LYS A 209 15.36 11.64 -13.75
N VAL A 210 16.25 10.72 -14.12
CA VAL A 210 16.23 9.29 -13.79
C VAL A 210 17.42 8.98 -12.87
N SER A 211 17.18 8.32 -11.75
CA SER A 211 18.22 8.01 -10.77
C SER A 211 18.03 6.65 -10.13
N ALA A 212 19.14 5.98 -9.79
CA ALA A 212 19.14 4.71 -9.08
C ALA A 212 20.24 4.71 -8.02
N TRP A 213 19.94 4.50 -6.74
CA TRP A 213 20.99 4.31 -5.74
C TRP A 213 21.80 3.03 -6.03
N GLY A 214 21.16 1.98 -6.56
CA GLY A 214 21.83 0.79 -7.09
C GLY A 214 22.47 1.03 -8.46
N ASN A 215 22.38 0.04 -9.35
CA ASN A 215 22.95 0.10 -10.70
C ASN A 215 21.89 0.36 -11.77
N ILE A 216 22.30 0.85 -12.94
CA ILE A 216 21.46 0.93 -14.13
C ILE A 216 21.83 -0.21 -15.08
N ILE A 217 20.82 -0.97 -15.51
CA ILE A 217 20.96 -2.21 -16.28
C ILE A 217 20.17 -2.13 -17.59
N ARG A 218 20.77 -2.60 -18.69
CA ARG A 218 20.16 -2.59 -20.04
C ARG A 218 20.20 -3.95 -20.76
N THR A 219 20.77 -5.01 -20.16
CA THR A 219 21.05 -6.29 -20.86
C THR A 219 20.19 -7.47 -20.40
N GLU A 220 19.56 -7.35 -19.24
CA GLU A 220 18.69 -8.36 -18.64
C GLU A 220 17.51 -7.71 -17.92
N LEU A 221 16.46 -8.49 -17.67
CA LEU A 221 15.34 -8.14 -16.82
C LEU A 221 15.63 -8.53 -15.36
N ALA A 222 14.78 -8.10 -14.43
CA ALA A 222 14.97 -8.34 -13.00
C ALA A 222 14.91 -9.81 -12.57
N ASP A 223 14.40 -10.70 -13.44
CA ASP A 223 14.40 -12.16 -13.26
C ASP A 223 15.70 -12.84 -13.77
N GLY A 224 16.69 -12.05 -14.18
CA GLY A 224 17.96 -12.50 -14.73
C GLY A 224 17.89 -13.00 -16.18
N VAL A 225 16.75 -12.85 -16.86
CA VAL A 225 16.59 -13.24 -18.27
C VAL A 225 17.17 -12.14 -19.17
N SER A 226 18.02 -12.51 -20.13
CA SER A 226 18.55 -11.56 -21.11
C SER A 226 17.43 -10.94 -21.96
N ILE A 227 17.51 -9.65 -22.24
CA ILE A 227 16.57 -8.92 -23.13
C ILE A 227 16.54 -9.46 -24.57
N ASN A 228 17.51 -10.29 -24.94
CA ASN A 228 17.57 -10.97 -26.24
C ASN A 228 16.76 -12.27 -26.28
N THR A 229 16.20 -12.71 -25.15
CA THR A 229 15.34 -13.88 -25.08
C THR A 229 13.94 -13.52 -25.53
N ALA A 230 13.28 -14.36 -26.33
CA ALA A 230 11.93 -14.07 -26.83
C ALA A 230 10.87 -14.21 -25.70
N PRO A 231 9.84 -13.31 -25.63
CA PRO A 231 9.71 -12.09 -26.43
C PRO A 231 10.80 -11.08 -26.06
N THR A 232 11.48 -10.54 -27.07
CA THR A 232 12.65 -9.69 -26.84
C THR A 232 12.27 -8.28 -26.45
N HIS A 233 13.15 -7.64 -25.68
CA HIS A 233 12.98 -6.29 -25.16
C HIS A 233 14.13 -5.39 -25.62
N LYS A 234 14.29 -5.19 -26.95
CA LYS A 234 15.37 -4.38 -27.53
C LYS A 234 14.89 -3.01 -28.01
N GLY A 235 13.75 -2.55 -27.54
CA GLY A 235 13.23 -1.21 -27.83
C GLY A 235 14.16 -0.10 -27.34
N ASN A 236 13.85 1.11 -27.79
CA ASN A 236 14.61 2.30 -27.44
C ASN A 236 14.29 2.75 -26.01
N VAL A 237 15.29 3.32 -25.34
CA VAL A 237 15.11 4.02 -24.06
C VAL A 237 15.67 5.43 -24.24
N ALA A 238 14.80 6.41 -24.41
CA ALA A 238 15.15 7.81 -24.64
C ALA A 238 15.24 8.58 -23.32
N ILE A 239 16.40 9.19 -23.08
CA ILE A 239 16.73 9.95 -21.87
C ILE A 239 17.11 11.37 -22.27
N LEU A 240 16.74 12.35 -21.43
CA LEU A 240 17.11 13.75 -21.58
C LEU A 240 18.62 13.97 -21.66
N THR A 241 19.05 14.87 -22.53
CA THR A 241 20.40 15.44 -22.53
C THR A 241 20.40 16.91 -22.09
N ALA A 242 19.26 17.59 -22.08
CA ALA A 242 19.06 18.91 -21.49
C ALA A 242 17.62 19.04 -20.94
N SER A 243 17.38 20.06 -20.10
CA SER A 243 16.04 20.33 -19.56
C SER A 243 15.00 20.55 -20.66
N GLN A 244 13.73 20.19 -20.39
CA GLN A 244 12.61 20.35 -21.33
C GLN A 244 12.84 19.64 -22.68
N GLY A 245 13.58 18.53 -22.67
CA GLY A 245 13.82 17.69 -23.85
C GLY A 245 12.81 16.55 -23.99
N CYS A 246 13.10 15.65 -24.94
CA CYS A 246 12.25 14.50 -25.29
C CYS A 246 10.88 14.85 -25.87
N ASP A 247 10.48 16.13 -25.92
CA ASP A 247 9.23 16.53 -26.57
C ASP A 247 9.41 16.67 -28.10
N GLY A 248 8.32 16.52 -28.86
CA GLY A 248 8.37 16.58 -30.33
C GLY A 248 8.82 17.93 -30.93
N ALA A 249 8.89 18.98 -30.12
CA ALA A 249 9.37 20.32 -30.49
C ALA A 249 10.82 20.60 -29.99
N GLN A 250 11.33 19.82 -29.04
CA GLN A 250 12.62 19.95 -28.37
C GLN A 250 13.37 18.60 -28.35
N PRO A 251 14.22 18.31 -29.35
CA PRO A 251 14.87 17.01 -29.53
C PRO A 251 16.07 16.81 -28.58
N ASN A 252 16.06 17.39 -27.38
CA ASN A 252 17.17 17.33 -26.41
C ASN A 252 17.19 15.98 -25.66
N CYS A 253 17.20 14.88 -26.40
CA CYS A 253 17.18 13.53 -25.87
C CYS A 253 17.98 12.56 -26.74
N ARG A 254 18.45 11.47 -26.13
CA ARG A 254 19.18 10.40 -26.82
C ARG A 254 18.82 9.02 -26.28
N ASN A 255 18.75 8.04 -27.18
CA ASN A 255 18.61 6.65 -26.80
C ASN A 255 19.85 6.15 -26.04
N LEU A 256 19.62 5.60 -24.85
CA LEU A 256 20.62 4.89 -24.05
C LEU A 256 20.84 3.50 -24.65
N ALA A 257 22.02 3.29 -25.25
CA ALA A 257 22.35 2.03 -25.89
C ALA A 257 22.47 0.90 -24.85
N THR A 258 22.34 -0.34 -25.30
CA THR A 258 22.35 -1.52 -24.41
C THR A 258 23.71 -1.75 -23.73
N ASN A 259 24.78 -1.17 -24.26
CA ASN A 259 26.14 -1.22 -23.70
C ASN A 259 26.54 0.07 -22.96
N GLU A 260 25.60 1.00 -22.74
CA GLU A 260 25.84 2.29 -22.08
C GLU A 260 25.27 2.33 -20.66
N ALA A 261 24.96 1.18 -20.07
CA ALA A 261 24.47 1.07 -18.69
C ALA A 261 25.62 1.29 -17.67
N SER A 262 25.30 1.41 -16.37
CA SER A 262 26.33 1.63 -15.34
C SER A 262 27.15 0.39 -15.03
N VAL A 263 26.59 -0.79 -15.33
CA VAL A 263 27.28 -2.08 -15.28
C VAL A 263 27.35 -2.72 -16.68
N LEU A 264 28.30 -3.63 -16.89
CA LEU A 264 28.56 -4.23 -18.21
C LEU A 264 27.51 -5.25 -18.67
N ALA A 265 26.82 -5.88 -17.72
CA ALA A 265 25.73 -6.83 -17.95
C ALA A 265 24.67 -6.71 -16.84
N GLY A 266 24.50 -7.74 -15.99
CA GLY A 266 23.58 -7.75 -14.88
C GLY A 266 24.08 -7.10 -13.57
N PRO A 267 23.28 -7.16 -12.49
CA PRO A 267 23.60 -6.58 -11.17
C PRO A 267 24.94 -7.02 -10.58
N THR A 268 25.40 -8.22 -10.92
CA THR A 268 26.64 -8.82 -10.39
C THR A 268 27.85 -8.59 -11.29
N SER A 269 27.67 -7.90 -12.42
CA SER A 269 28.74 -7.63 -13.37
C SER A 269 29.61 -6.43 -12.95
N GLY A 270 30.77 -6.28 -13.58
CA GLY A 270 31.67 -5.16 -13.29
C GLY A 270 31.08 -3.81 -13.73
N GLN A 271 31.44 -2.75 -13.01
CA GLN A 271 31.14 -1.37 -13.37
C GLN A 271 31.67 -1.03 -14.78
N ASN A 272 30.87 -0.30 -15.55
CA ASN A 272 31.22 0.17 -16.88
C ASN A 272 32.20 1.35 -16.76
N PRO A 273 33.47 1.22 -17.21
CA PRO A 273 34.46 2.28 -17.07
C PRO A 273 34.10 3.59 -17.80
N ALA A 274 33.21 3.53 -18.79
CA ALA A 274 32.75 4.70 -19.53
C ALA A 274 31.56 5.41 -18.86
N TRP A 275 30.94 4.81 -17.83
CA TRP A 275 29.67 5.28 -17.27
C TRP A 275 29.73 6.73 -16.78
N HIS A 276 30.80 7.12 -16.09
CA HIS A 276 30.97 8.51 -15.63
C HIS A 276 30.85 9.51 -16.79
N ASN A 277 31.57 9.29 -17.88
CA ASN A 277 31.50 10.17 -19.06
C ASN A 277 30.13 10.11 -19.76
N ILE A 278 29.46 8.96 -19.74
CA ILE A 278 28.11 8.79 -20.31
C ILE A 278 27.10 9.58 -19.47
N SER A 279 27.05 9.34 -18.17
CA SER A 279 26.06 9.90 -17.23
C SER A 279 26.24 11.41 -17.04
N VAL A 280 27.39 11.88 -16.55
CA VAL A 280 27.59 13.30 -16.23
C VAL A 280 28.11 14.12 -17.42
N GLY A 281 28.66 13.49 -18.45
CA GLY A 281 29.12 14.14 -19.67
C GLY A 281 28.04 14.17 -20.76
N THR A 282 27.71 13.01 -21.33
CA THR A 282 26.78 12.91 -22.47
C THR A 282 25.34 13.23 -22.08
N TYR A 283 24.88 12.74 -20.93
CA TYR A 283 23.53 12.97 -20.41
C TYR A 283 23.46 14.10 -19.37
N ASN A 284 24.54 14.84 -19.12
CA ASN A 284 24.56 16.00 -18.21
C ASN A 284 23.92 15.73 -16.82
N GLY A 285 24.02 14.50 -16.30
CA GLY A 285 23.44 14.12 -15.02
C GLY A 285 21.92 13.91 -15.00
N TRP A 286 21.25 13.88 -16.16
CA TRP A 286 19.83 13.52 -16.27
C TRP A 286 19.57 12.03 -16.02
N ILE A 287 20.62 11.20 -16.13
CA ILE A 287 20.63 9.83 -15.65
C ILE A 287 21.87 9.57 -14.82
N ILE A 288 21.69 9.11 -13.58
CA ILE A 288 22.77 8.89 -12.61
C ILE A 288 22.56 7.60 -11.82
N ASP A 289 23.64 7.01 -11.33
CA ASP A 289 23.59 5.89 -10.39
C ASP A 289 24.39 6.17 -9.11
N GLY A 290 24.16 5.35 -8.08
CA GLY A 290 24.87 5.40 -6.80
C GLY A 290 25.85 4.26 -6.62
N ASN A 291 25.78 3.21 -7.44
CA ASN A 291 26.52 1.95 -7.27
C ASN A 291 26.47 1.44 -5.82
N TRP A 292 25.28 1.48 -5.20
CA TRP A 292 25.06 1.11 -3.80
C TRP A 292 25.96 1.86 -2.81
N GLY A 293 26.31 3.12 -3.13
CA GLY A 293 27.24 3.95 -2.35
C GLY A 293 28.72 3.58 -2.52
N GLN A 294 29.06 2.65 -3.41
CA GLN A 294 30.44 2.26 -3.71
C GLN A 294 31.09 3.16 -4.76
N PRO A 295 32.43 3.25 -4.81
CA PRO A 295 33.13 4.00 -5.85
C PRO A 295 32.72 3.55 -7.27
N GLY A 296 32.57 4.49 -8.20
CA GLY A 296 32.15 4.23 -9.58
C GLY A 296 30.77 4.77 -9.95
N GLY A 297 29.92 5.04 -8.95
CA GLY A 297 28.65 5.72 -9.14
C GLY A 297 28.80 7.20 -9.54
N THR A 298 27.73 7.80 -10.05
CA THR A 298 27.72 9.19 -10.57
C THR A 298 26.89 10.18 -9.75
N GLY A 299 26.39 9.79 -8.59
CA GLY A 299 25.95 10.73 -7.55
C GLY A 299 24.74 10.28 -6.74
N ALA A 300 23.92 9.36 -7.26
CA ALA A 300 22.61 9.08 -6.69
C ALA A 300 22.69 8.56 -5.24
N SER A 301 21.92 9.17 -4.34
CA SER A 301 21.80 8.79 -2.94
C SER A 301 20.56 7.95 -2.64
N GLN A 302 20.58 7.20 -1.54
CA GLN A 302 19.43 6.48 -1.02
C GLN A 302 18.44 7.44 -0.33
N LEU A 303 17.14 7.30 -0.61
CA LEU A 303 16.07 8.03 0.08
C LEU A 303 15.36 7.11 1.08
N GLN A 304 15.40 7.43 2.36
CA GLN A 304 14.78 6.60 3.38
C GLN A 304 13.66 7.32 4.12
N LEU A 305 12.66 6.54 4.53
CA LEU A 305 11.65 7.04 5.45
C LEU A 305 12.30 7.32 6.82
N PRO A 306 11.85 8.35 7.54
CA PRO A 306 12.53 8.78 8.75
C PRO A 306 12.62 7.74 9.88
N PHE A 307 11.69 6.77 9.96
CA PHE A 307 11.68 5.69 10.97
C PHE A 307 12.54 4.48 10.60
N VAL A 308 13.04 4.42 9.36
CA VAL A 308 13.85 3.31 8.85
C VAL A 308 15.31 3.73 9.01
N SER A 309 16.04 3.17 9.99
CA SER A 309 17.44 3.52 10.21
C SER A 309 18.37 2.98 9.11
N GLY A 310 19.43 3.72 8.80
CA GLY A 310 20.39 3.49 7.71
C GLY A 310 20.94 2.07 7.50
N THR A 311 21.39 1.85 6.26
CA THR A 311 21.94 0.64 5.61
C THR A 311 22.46 -0.50 6.52
N GLY A 312 21.90 -1.70 6.36
CA GLY A 312 22.64 -2.96 6.58
C GLY A 312 22.23 -3.85 7.75
N GLN A 313 21.16 -3.55 8.49
CA GLN A 313 20.58 -4.50 9.46
C GLN A 313 19.15 -4.90 9.06
N ALA A 314 19.06 -5.65 7.97
CA ALA A 314 17.87 -6.35 7.55
C ALA A 314 17.52 -7.45 8.59
N ASN A 315 16.76 -7.10 9.64
CA ASN A 315 16.00 -8.00 10.54
C ASN A 315 15.67 -7.40 11.93
N THR A 316 16.20 -6.24 12.33
CA THR A 316 15.95 -5.66 13.68
C THR A 316 15.23 -4.31 13.66
N GLN A 317 15.08 -3.69 12.50
CA GLN A 317 14.55 -2.34 12.36
C GLN A 317 13.14 -2.35 11.74
N PRO A 318 12.28 -1.37 12.09
CA PRO A 318 10.98 -1.20 11.46
C PRO A 318 11.12 -1.12 9.93
N GLN A 319 10.26 -1.85 9.23
CA GLN A 319 10.22 -1.85 7.77
C GLN A 319 9.27 -0.76 7.26
N PRO A 320 9.42 -0.26 6.02
CA PRO A 320 8.56 0.81 5.49
C PRO A 320 7.06 0.49 5.47
N TYR A 321 6.67 -0.80 5.38
CA TYR A 321 5.25 -1.21 5.42
C TYR A 321 4.59 -0.91 6.78
N GLU A 322 5.35 -0.65 7.83
CA GLU A 322 4.80 -0.28 9.13
C GLU A 322 3.93 0.98 9.08
N ILE A 323 4.14 1.86 8.08
CA ILE A 323 3.34 3.08 7.90
C ILE A 323 1.83 2.79 7.71
N ILE A 324 1.48 1.64 7.14
CA ILE A 324 0.08 1.22 6.92
C ILE A 324 -0.44 0.30 8.02
N ARG A 325 0.38 -0.13 8.99
CA ARG A 325 -0.03 -1.08 10.04
C ARG A 325 -0.70 -0.40 11.23
N ARG A 326 -1.56 -1.15 11.94
CA ARG A 326 -2.02 -0.74 13.28
C ARG A 326 -0.82 -0.73 14.25
N PRO A 327 -0.79 0.18 15.23
CA PRO A 327 0.28 0.18 16.22
C PRO A 327 0.24 -1.08 17.08
N PRO A 328 1.39 -1.69 17.42
CA PRO A 328 1.46 -2.74 18.42
C PRO A 328 1.07 -2.22 19.80
N VAL A 329 0.71 -3.15 20.68
CA VAL A 329 0.35 -2.83 22.07
C VAL A 329 1.53 -2.13 22.76
N GLY A 330 1.31 -0.91 23.24
CA GLY A 330 2.30 -0.13 23.98
C GLY A 330 3.20 0.77 23.14
N GLU A 331 3.01 0.85 21.81
CA GLU A 331 3.71 1.84 20.99
C GLU A 331 3.29 3.26 21.37
N ASP A 332 4.27 4.15 21.59
CA ASP A 332 4.01 5.56 21.80
C ASP A 332 3.58 6.21 20.47
N PRO A 333 2.38 6.80 20.35
CA PRO A 333 1.92 7.44 19.12
C PRO A 333 2.73 8.69 18.75
N ALA A 334 3.49 9.26 19.69
CA ALA A 334 4.44 10.34 19.42
C ALA A 334 5.83 9.85 19.03
N SER A 335 6.08 8.53 19.08
CA SER A 335 7.33 7.95 18.60
C SER A 335 7.52 8.24 17.11
N PRO A 336 8.78 8.26 16.65
CA PRO A 336 9.15 8.15 15.24
C PRO A 336 8.15 7.38 14.36
N LEU A 337 8.02 6.07 14.57
CA LEU A 337 7.14 5.22 13.78
C LEU A 337 5.67 5.55 14.04
N GLY A 338 5.27 5.69 15.31
CA GLY A 338 3.89 6.01 15.69
C GLY A 338 3.36 7.27 15.01
N ALA A 339 4.16 8.33 14.91
CA ALA A 339 3.79 9.58 14.27
C ALA A 339 3.67 9.47 12.74
N ALA A 340 4.31 8.49 12.12
CA ALA A 340 4.24 8.24 10.67
C ALA A 340 3.11 7.28 10.29
N ARG A 341 2.58 6.47 11.24
CA ARG A 341 1.50 5.52 10.94
C ARG A 341 0.26 6.27 10.48
N LEU A 342 -0.27 5.90 9.30
CA LEU A 342 -1.53 6.44 8.80
C LEU A 342 -2.69 6.20 9.76
N TYR A 343 -2.62 5.14 10.57
CA TYR A 343 -3.54 4.91 11.67
C TYR A 343 -3.61 6.10 12.63
N ASN A 344 -2.47 6.67 13.03
CA ASN A 344 -2.39 7.79 13.99
C ASN A 344 -2.67 9.15 13.32
N GLU A 345 -2.36 9.28 12.03
CA GLU A 345 -2.65 10.48 11.24
C GLU A 345 -4.13 10.60 10.80
N ALA A 346 -4.86 9.48 10.78
CA ALA A 346 -6.21 9.39 10.24
C ALA A 346 -7.21 10.36 10.87
N ALA A 347 -8.04 10.97 10.03
CA ALA A 347 -9.24 11.67 10.45
C ALA A 347 -10.41 10.70 10.70
N ILE A 348 -10.42 9.55 10.01
CA ILE A 348 -11.44 8.51 10.13
C ILE A 348 -10.76 7.14 10.16
N ARG A 349 -11.19 6.25 11.06
CA ARG A 349 -10.72 4.86 11.11
C ARG A 349 -11.89 3.90 10.94
N VAL A 350 -11.71 2.91 10.08
CA VAL A 350 -12.61 1.78 9.88
C VAL A 350 -11.84 0.52 10.23
N LEU A 351 -12.17 -0.09 11.36
CA LEU A 351 -11.42 -1.20 11.94
C LEU A 351 -12.35 -2.41 12.07
N LEU A 352 -11.92 -3.54 11.52
CA LEU A 352 -12.57 -4.83 11.68
C LEU A 352 -11.61 -5.81 12.34
N SER A 353 -12.12 -6.57 13.30
CA SER A 353 -11.36 -7.61 14.01
C SER A 353 -12.29 -8.76 14.38
N ASP A 354 -11.73 -9.94 14.61
CA ASP A 354 -12.51 -11.08 15.10
C ASP A 354 -13.01 -10.85 16.53
N ARG A 355 -12.20 -10.19 17.36
CA ARG A 355 -12.50 -9.94 18.78
C ARG A 355 -12.62 -8.44 19.07
N PRO A 356 -13.53 -8.03 19.97
CA PRO A 356 -13.73 -6.62 20.29
C PRO A 356 -12.60 -6.03 21.15
N GLU A 357 -11.80 -6.84 21.84
CA GLU A 357 -10.59 -6.40 22.53
C GLU A 357 -9.48 -5.91 21.60
N ASP A 358 -9.49 -6.34 20.34
CA ASP A 358 -8.54 -5.90 19.31
C ASP A 358 -8.91 -4.53 18.72
N LEU A 359 -10.02 -3.93 19.19
CA LEU A 359 -10.54 -2.65 18.75
C LEU A 359 -10.40 -1.59 19.86
N THR A 360 -10.39 -0.32 19.45
CA THR A 360 -10.41 0.80 20.39
C THR A 360 -11.63 0.71 21.32
N GLY A 361 -11.47 1.09 22.59
CA GLY A 361 -12.51 0.95 23.62
C GLY A 361 -12.63 -0.46 24.23
N GLY A 362 -12.08 -1.49 23.57
CA GLY A 362 -12.03 -2.87 24.06
C GLY A 362 -13.40 -3.58 24.11
N ALA A 363 -13.44 -4.75 24.77
CA ALA A 363 -14.59 -5.66 24.75
C ALA A 363 -15.90 -5.09 25.33
N GLY A 364 -15.84 -4.07 26.18
CA GLY A 364 -17.01 -3.46 26.82
C GLY A 364 -17.60 -2.27 26.05
N ASP A 365 -16.96 -1.81 24.97
CA ASP A 365 -17.41 -0.63 24.24
C ASP A 365 -18.63 -0.98 23.35
N PRO A 366 -19.80 -0.33 23.55
CA PRO A 366 -21.00 -0.63 22.79
C PRO A 366 -20.93 -0.24 21.31
N ASP A 367 -19.95 0.56 20.90
CA ASP A 367 -19.71 0.93 19.50
C ASP A 367 -18.71 0.00 18.78
N ASN A 368 -18.20 -1.02 19.47
CA ASN A 368 -17.63 -2.20 18.83
C ASN A 368 -18.79 -3.13 18.45
N VAL A 369 -19.35 -2.91 17.26
CA VAL A 369 -20.58 -3.57 16.81
C VAL A 369 -20.26 -4.92 16.19
N ARG A 370 -20.85 -5.97 16.73
CA ARG A 370 -20.75 -7.32 16.18
C ARG A 370 -21.52 -7.44 14.87
N LEU A 371 -20.91 -8.05 13.85
CA LEU A 371 -21.49 -8.25 12.51
C LEU A 371 -22.35 -9.53 12.38
N ALA A 372 -22.63 -10.20 13.49
CA ALA A 372 -23.44 -11.41 13.57
C ALA A 372 -24.76 -11.16 14.29
N ASN A 373 -25.84 -11.82 13.85
CA ASN A 373 -27.19 -11.66 14.43
C ASN A 373 -27.41 -12.53 15.69
N PHE A 374 -26.42 -12.66 16.60
CA PHE A 374 -26.39 -13.75 17.59
C PHE A 374 -25.78 -13.41 18.96
N ASN A 375 -26.29 -14.04 20.04
CA ASN A 375 -25.87 -13.79 21.44
C ASN A 375 -25.08 -14.92 22.14
N ASN A 376 -25.36 -16.21 21.89
CA ASN A 376 -24.67 -17.36 22.53
C ASN A 376 -24.99 -18.68 21.80
N PRO A 377 -24.00 -19.58 21.56
CA PRO A 377 -24.14 -20.85 20.80
C PRO A 377 -25.36 -21.70 21.16
N ASN A 378 -25.86 -21.55 22.41
CA ASN A 378 -26.93 -22.36 22.97
C ASN A 378 -28.32 -21.69 22.92
N SER A 379 -28.46 -20.44 22.45
CA SER A 379 -29.70 -19.67 22.57
C SER A 379 -30.15 -18.96 21.29
N GLY A 380 -30.06 -19.61 20.12
CA GLY A 380 -30.71 -19.15 18.87
C GLY A 380 -30.34 -17.73 18.38
N ILE A 381 -30.89 -17.33 17.22
CA ILE A 381 -30.70 -15.99 16.63
C ILE A 381 -31.32 -14.91 17.53
N ASP A 382 -30.60 -13.81 17.81
CA ASP A 382 -31.14 -12.64 18.52
C ASP A 382 -31.63 -11.59 17.52
N TYR A 383 -32.94 -11.64 17.24
CA TYR A 383 -33.62 -10.73 16.31
C TYR A 383 -33.67 -9.27 16.79
N THR A 384 -33.32 -8.97 18.06
CA THR A 384 -33.22 -7.60 18.59
C THR A 384 -31.94 -6.88 18.18
N LYS A 385 -31.00 -7.58 17.55
CA LYS A 385 -29.69 -7.05 17.13
C LYS A 385 -29.62 -6.53 15.69
N GLY A 386 -30.74 -6.59 14.95
CA GLY A 386 -30.81 -5.92 13.65
C GLY A 386 -30.56 -4.42 13.80
N VAL A 387 -29.98 -3.79 12.78
CA VAL A 387 -29.66 -2.36 12.81
C VAL A 387 -30.87 -1.56 12.29
N PRO A 388 -31.48 -0.69 13.10
CA PRO A 388 -32.51 0.22 12.62
C PRO A 388 -31.92 1.22 11.61
N ILE A 389 -32.58 1.36 10.47
CA ILE A 389 -32.17 2.30 9.41
C ILE A 389 -32.89 3.64 9.62
N THR A 390 -32.10 4.67 9.90
CA THR A 390 -32.56 6.02 10.25
C THR A 390 -33.50 6.58 9.20
N GLY A 391 -34.64 7.13 9.65
CA GLY A 391 -35.60 7.82 8.78
C GLY A 391 -36.48 6.93 7.91
N THR A 392 -36.31 5.61 7.94
CA THR A 392 -37.09 4.66 7.11
C THR A 392 -38.10 3.84 7.90
N GLY A 393 -37.90 3.67 9.21
CA GLY A 393 -38.66 2.71 10.03
C GLY A 393 -38.25 1.25 9.81
N ASN A 394 -37.22 1.01 9.00
CA ASN A 394 -36.78 -0.33 8.60
C ASN A 394 -35.65 -0.85 9.52
N THR A 395 -35.45 -2.17 9.55
CA THR A 395 -34.32 -2.82 10.24
C THR A 395 -33.58 -3.72 9.25
N MET A 396 -32.26 -3.57 9.17
CA MET A 396 -31.41 -4.41 8.32
C MET A 396 -30.64 -5.42 9.17
N TYR A 397 -30.50 -6.65 8.68
CA TYR A 397 -29.78 -7.74 9.34
C TYR A 397 -28.54 -8.11 8.54
N PHE A 398 -27.49 -8.54 9.23
CA PHE A 398 -26.28 -9.04 8.58
C PHE A 398 -26.54 -10.38 7.90
N ALA A 399 -25.78 -10.70 6.85
CA ALA A 399 -25.93 -11.92 6.09
C ALA A 399 -25.80 -13.19 6.95
N THR A 400 -26.76 -14.11 6.81
CA THR A 400 -26.85 -15.37 7.55
C THR A 400 -27.29 -16.48 6.60
N ALA A 401 -26.76 -17.69 6.80
CA ALA A 401 -27.09 -18.87 6.02
C ALA A 401 -27.85 -19.91 6.84
N SER A 402 -28.57 -20.81 6.16
CA SER A 402 -29.25 -21.94 6.79
C SER A 402 -29.49 -23.10 5.83
N THR A 403 -29.35 -24.33 6.32
CA THR A 403 -29.71 -25.53 5.55
C THR A 403 -31.21 -25.72 5.30
N ALA A 404 -32.07 -24.86 5.87
CA ALA A 404 -33.52 -24.98 5.74
C ALA A 404 -34.15 -24.07 4.67
N ILE A 405 -33.41 -23.08 4.16
CA ILE A 405 -33.92 -22.17 3.13
C ILE A 405 -33.75 -22.84 1.76
N PRO A 406 -34.80 -23.02 0.95
CA PRO A 406 -34.64 -23.65 -0.35
C PRO A 406 -34.24 -22.69 -1.46
N GLN A 407 -33.38 -23.15 -2.38
CA GLN A 407 -32.94 -22.42 -3.58
C GLN A 407 -34.07 -22.38 -4.63
N PRO A 408 -34.54 -21.20 -5.09
CA PRO A 408 -35.70 -21.06 -5.99
C PRO A 408 -35.41 -21.35 -7.48
N THR A 409 -34.28 -21.94 -7.80
CA THR A 409 -33.64 -21.87 -9.13
C THR A 409 -34.03 -23.01 -10.07
N VAL A 410 -34.63 -24.09 -9.55
CA VAL A 410 -34.98 -25.27 -10.34
C VAL A 410 -36.42 -25.18 -10.83
N ALA A 411 -36.59 -24.73 -12.07
CA ALA A 411 -37.86 -24.90 -12.77
C ALA A 411 -38.06 -26.38 -13.12
N GLY A 412 -38.94 -27.09 -12.39
CA GLY A 412 -39.52 -28.35 -12.91
C GLY A 412 -39.48 -29.62 -12.05
N SER A 413 -39.18 -29.61 -10.74
CA SER A 413 -39.35 -30.85 -9.97
C SER A 413 -40.83 -31.12 -9.64
N ALA A 414 -41.38 -32.18 -10.25
CA ALA A 414 -42.64 -32.77 -9.84
C ALA A 414 -42.49 -33.25 -8.39
N ALA A 415 -43.20 -32.61 -7.46
CA ALA A 415 -43.38 -33.03 -6.06
C ALA A 415 -42.09 -33.45 -5.30
N GLY A 416 -41.55 -32.57 -4.45
CA GLY A 416 -41.07 -33.06 -3.14
C GLY A 416 -39.85 -32.42 -2.51
N THR A 417 -38.88 -31.89 -3.24
CA THR A 417 -37.66 -31.33 -2.62
C THR A 417 -37.11 -30.17 -3.44
N LEU A 418 -37.35 -28.95 -2.97
CA LEU A 418 -36.47 -27.84 -3.33
C LEU A 418 -35.11 -28.16 -2.70
N LEU A 419 -34.01 -27.97 -3.44
CA LEU A 419 -32.68 -28.11 -2.86
C LEU A 419 -32.50 -27.01 -1.83
N ALA A 420 -31.96 -27.35 -0.66
CA ALA A 420 -31.52 -26.34 0.29
C ALA A 420 -30.47 -25.44 -0.39
N ASP A 421 -30.55 -24.14 -0.14
CA ASP A 421 -29.61 -23.12 -0.60
C ASP A 421 -28.19 -23.48 -0.15
N TRP A 422 -28.09 -24.06 1.06
CA TRP A 422 -26.90 -24.80 1.51
C TRP A 422 -27.27 -26.23 1.85
N LEU A 423 -26.69 -27.17 1.11
CA LEU A 423 -26.97 -28.59 1.30
C LEU A 423 -26.43 -29.11 2.65
N TYR A 424 -25.31 -28.55 3.11
CA TYR A 424 -24.68 -28.88 4.38
C TYR A 424 -24.14 -27.60 5.02
N ALA A 425 -24.14 -27.58 6.35
CA ALA A 425 -23.44 -26.54 7.08
C ALA A 425 -21.92 -26.79 7.00
N PRO A 426 -21.08 -25.75 7.11
CA PRO A 426 -19.63 -25.92 7.27
C PRO A 426 -19.32 -26.81 8.49
N GLN A 427 -18.10 -27.34 8.63
CA GLN A 427 -17.78 -28.11 9.83
C GLN A 427 -17.76 -27.23 11.08
N ALA A 428 -18.45 -27.66 12.13
CA ALA A 428 -18.27 -27.12 13.47
C ALA A 428 -16.90 -27.60 13.99
N THR A 429 -15.96 -26.68 14.16
CA THR A 429 -14.61 -26.97 14.67
C THR A 429 -14.62 -27.18 16.18
N LEU A 430 -15.20 -28.29 16.64
CA LEU A 430 -15.09 -28.70 18.05
C LEU A 430 -13.84 -29.59 18.22
N GLY A 431 -12.65 -28.97 18.34
CA GLY A 431 -11.51 -29.63 18.99
C GLY A 431 -10.18 -29.80 18.22
N GLU A 432 -9.99 -29.24 17.03
CA GLU A 432 -8.67 -29.30 16.34
C GLU A 432 -7.67 -28.22 16.77
N PHE A 433 -8.13 -27.24 17.55
CA PHE A 433 -7.31 -26.13 18.01
C PHE A 433 -7.45 -26.03 19.52
N GLY A 434 -6.41 -26.43 20.25
CA GLY A 434 -6.43 -26.50 21.72
C GLY A 434 -6.83 -25.15 22.33
N ASN A 435 -7.98 -25.12 23.01
CA ASN A 435 -8.45 -24.09 23.94
C ASN A 435 -8.45 -22.60 23.49
N GLU A 436 -8.03 -22.25 22.28
CA GLU A 436 -8.00 -20.87 21.80
C GLU A 436 -9.30 -20.41 21.12
N PHE A 437 -10.15 -21.36 20.69
CA PHE A 437 -11.43 -21.09 20.04
C PHE A 437 -12.58 -21.42 21.01
N ASP A 438 -12.79 -20.55 21.99
CA ASP A 438 -14.00 -20.57 22.81
C ASP A 438 -15.22 -20.32 21.92
N ALA A 439 -16.41 -20.72 22.37
CA ALA A 439 -17.70 -20.40 21.76
C ALA A 439 -18.00 -18.88 21.68
N THR A 440 -17.00 -18.06 22.04
CA THR A 440 -16.90 -16.60 22.01
C THR A 440 -15.88 -16.09 20.96
N ASP A 441 -15.14 -16.98 20.27
CA ASP A 441 -14.08 -16.62 19.34
C ASP A 441 -14.61 -16.29 17.93
N GLY A 442 -14.19 -15.15 17.37
CA GLY A 442 -14.77 -14.53 16.17
C GLY A 442 -14.16 -14.99 14.83
N ASN A 443 -13.20 -15.92 14.84
CA ASN A 443 -12.47 -16.38 13.65
C ASN A 443 -13.25 -17.35 12.74
N VAL A 444 -14.42 -17.83 13.19
CA VAL A 444 -15.33 -18.71 12.45
C VAL A 444 -16.76 -18.26 12.72
N PRO A 445 -17.67 -18.30 11.73
CA PRO A 445 -19.05 -17.99 11.99
C PRO A 445 -19.64 -18.90 13.03
N LEU A 446 -20.35 -18.30 13.97
CA LEU A 446 -21.06 -19.07 14.96
C LEU A 446 -22.10 -19.96 14.30
N MET A 447 -21.87 -21.27 14.41
CA MET A 447 -22.83 -22.29 14.02
C MET A 447 -23.76 -22.60 15.19
N TRP A 448 -25.06 -22.67 14.94
CA TRP A 448 -26.01 -23.18 15.91
C TRP A 448 -26.74 -24.41 15.36
N THR A 449 -26.92 -25.41 16.23
CA THR A 449 -27.80 -26.56 16.00
C THR A 449 -29.03 -26.42 16.89
N ALA A 450 -30.23 -26.60 16.36
CA ALA A 450 -31.44 -26.60 17.20
C ALA A 450 -31.43 -27.85 18.11
N PRO A 451 -31.53 -27.72 19.44
CA PRO A 451 -31.51 -28.88 20.33
C PRO A 451 -32.88 -29.58 20.31
N GLY A 452 -32.89 -30.84 19.84
CA GLY A 452 -33.97 -31.80 20.13
C GLY A 452 -35.11 -31.94 19.10
N ALA A 453 -35.14 -33.15 18.53
CA ALA A 453 -36.31 -33.93 18.10
C ALA A 453 -37.04 -33.64 16.77
N ASN A 454 -37.13 -34.74 16.01
CA ASN A 454 -38.13 -35.18 15.04
C ASN A 454 -38.44 -34.29 13.83
N PHE A 455 -38.26 -34.88 12.65
CA PHE A 455 -38.80 -34.44 11.37
C PHE A 455 -40.33 -34.28 11.44
N TYR A 456 -40.80 -33.17 12.00
CA TYR A 456 -42.02 -32.57 11.50
C TYR A 456 -41.62 -31.82 10.26
N GLY A 457 -41.96 -32.40 9.10
CA GLY A 457 -41.67 -31.83 7.80
C GLY A 457 -41.94 -30.34 7.85
N VAL A 458 -40.94 -29.56 7.45
CA VAL A 458 -41.11 -28.14 7.24
C VAL A 458 -42.20 -28.02 6.19
N SER A 459 -43.44 -27.85 6.64
CA SER A 459 -44.56 -27.36 5.86
C SER A 459 -44.34 -25.87 5.63
N GLN A 460 -43.14 -25.50 5.15
CA GLN A 460 -43.02 -24.34 4.31
C GLN A 460 -43.56 -24.80 2.97
N ALA A 461 -44.88 -24.64 2.83
CA ALA A 461 -45.31 -24.06 1.58
C ALA A 461 -44.50 -22.75 1.46
N PRO A 462 -43.57 -22.58 0.49
CA PRO A 462 -43.33 -21.23 -0.03
C PRO A 462 -44.70 -20.61 -0.28
N PRO A 463 -44.91 -19.30 -0.16
CA PRO A 463 -46.24 -18.66 -0.28
C PRO A 463 -47.03 -19.35 -1.40
N ASN A 464 -48.01 -20.16 -0.96
CA ASN A 464 -48.64 -21.27 -1.69
C ASN A 464 -47.91 -21.82 -2.95
N PRO A 465 -47.30 -23.03 -2.94
CA PRO A 465 -46.67 -23.66 -4.12
C PRO A 465 -47.64 -24.08 -5.25
N ASN A 466 -48.86 -23.55 -5.28
CA ASN A 466 -49.81 -23.77 -6.36
C ASN A 466 -49.45 -23.02 -7.65
N VAL A 467 -48.17 -22.79 -7.97
CA VAL A 467 -47.69 -22.43 -9.32
C VAL A 467 -47.46 -23.66 -10.18
N LYS A 468 -48.25 -24.71 -9.94
CA LYS A 468 -48.35 -25.90 -10.79
C LYS A 468 -49.45 -25.65 -11.79
N CYS A 469 -49.14 -25.79 -13.08
CA CYS A 469 -50.19 -25.87 -14.07
C CYS A 469 -50.99 -27.15 -13.83
N ASN A 470 -52.33 -27.03 -13.80
CA ASN A 470 -53.21 -28.17 -13.60
C ASN A 470 -53.27 -29.01 -14.88
N MET A 471 -52.49 -30.10 -14.88
CA MET A 471 -52.43 -31.08 -15.98
C MET A 471 -53.73 -31.89 -16.16
N GLY A 472 -54.66 -31.84 -15.21
CA GLY A 472 -55.95 -32.53 -15.27
C GLY A 472 -56.99 -31.86 -16.18
N THR A 473 -56.63 -30.74 -16.81
CA THR A 473 -57.48 -29.98 -17.73
C THR A 473 -56.87 -29.97 -19.14
N SER A 474 -57.70 -29.90 -20.19
CA SER A 474 -57.25 -29.78 -21.58
C SER A 474 -57.95 -28.60 -22.23
N PRO A 475 -57.27 -27.45 -22.44
CA PRO A 475 -55.84 -27.20 -22.17
C PRO A 475 -55.51 -27.15 -20.67
N PRO A 476 -54.27 -27.47 -20.26
CA PRO A 476 -53.82 -27.28 -18.88
C PRO A 476 -53.94 -25.82 -18.46
N THR A 477 -54.50 -25.56 -17.27
CA THR A 477 -54.64 -24.20 -16.72
C THR A 477 -53.50 -23.86 -15.78
N CYS A 478 -52.80 -22.74 -16.00
CA CYS A 478 -51.79 -22.19 -15.08
C CYS A 478 -52.36 -20.98 -14.31
N PRO A 479 -51.95 -20.72 -13.05
CA PRO A 479 -52.41 -19.54 -12.30
C PRO A 479 -52.01 -18.22 -13.00
N PRO A 480 -52.90 -17.23 -13.09
CA PRO A 480 -52.60 -15.92 -13.67
C PRO A 480 -51.76 -15.04 -12.73
N TYR A 481 -51.03 -14.07 -13.28
CA TYR A 481 -50.27 -13.07 -12.50
C TYR A 481 -51.22 -12.09 -11.77
N PRO A 482 -50.91 -11.67 -10.52
CA PRO A 482 -49.80 -12.12 -9.66
C PRO A 482 -50.11 -13.48 -9.04
N TYR A 483 -49.22 -14.46 -9.26
CA TYR A 483 -49.35 -15.81 -8.69
C TYR A 483 -48.68 -15.95 -7.31
N TYR A 484 -48.05 -14.87 -6.84
CA TYR A 484 -47.42 -14.74 -5.53
C TYR A 484 -48.14 -13.63 -4.75
N THR A 485 -48.59 -13.95 -3.54
CA THR A 485 -48.98 -12.96 -2.53
C THR A 485 -48.12 -13.23 -1.30
N PRO A 486 -47.35 -12.25 -0.78
CA PRO A 486 -46.59 -12.46 0.44
C PRO A 486 -47.59 -12.78 1.55
N LEU A 487 -47.58 -14.03 2.04
CA LEU A 487 -48.38 -14.39 3.21
C LEU A 487 -47.72 -13.73 4.44
N PRO A 488 -48.47 -13.12 5.37
CA PRO A 488 -47.95 -12.82 6.68
C PRO A 488 -47.60 -14.15 7.35
N LEU A 489 -46.32 -14.50 7.36
CA LEU A 489 -45.86 -15.76 7.92
C LEU A 489 -45.72 -15.59 9.45
N THR A 490 -46.75 -15.99 10.20
CA THR A 490 -46.59 -16.27 11.63
C THR A 490 -45.89 -17.61 11.80
N ILE A 491 -44.58 -17.59 12.12
CA ILE A 491 -43.84 -18.78 12.52
C ILE A 491 -44.22 -19.10 13.97
N SER A 492 -45.21 -19.97 14.17
CA SER A 492 -45.55 -20.50 15.50
C SER A 492 -44.64 -21.69 15.85
N GLY A 493 -43.40 -21.40 16.25
CA GLY A 493 -42.46 -22.41 16.76
C GLY A 493 -41.05 -22.29 16.16
N ALA A 494 -40.03 -22.62 16.96
CA ALA A 494 -38.64 -22.69 16.50
C ALA A 494 -38.52 -23.63 15.28
N LEU A 495 -37.69 -23.27 14.31
CA LEU A 495 -37.34 -24.12 13.16
C LEU A 495 -36.69 -25.40 13.69
N GLY A 496 -37.50 -26.44 13.90
CA GLY A 496 -37.01 -27.74 14.34
C GLY A 496 -36.20 -28.39 13.21
N ASN A 497 -34.92 -28.64 13.46
CA ASN A 497 -33.98 -29.41 12.62
C ASN A 497 -33.14 -28.67 11.56
N SER A 498 -32.98 -27.34 11.65
CA SER A 498 -32.10 -26.56 10.75
C SER A 498 -30.78 -26.13 11.43
N THR A 499 -29.66 -26.23 10.71
CA THR A 499 -28.38 -25.60 11.12
C THR A 499 -28.28 -24.24 10.45
N GLY A 500 -27.90 -23.21 11.18
CA GLY A 500 -27.63 -21.87 10.64
C GLY A 500 -26.31 -21.30 11.15
N TRP A 501 -25.75 -20.38 10.36
CA TRP A 501 -24.46 -19.73 10.64
C TRP A 501 -24.41 -18.34 10.00
N ASN A 502 -23.56 -17.46 10.53
CA ASN A 502 -23.38 -16.13 9.95
C ASN A 502 -22.55 -16.20 8.66
N LEU A 503 -22.82 -15.31 7.71
CA LEU A 503 -21.96 -15.12 6.53
C LEU A 503 -21.04 -13.90 6.68
N LEU A 504 -21.33 -13.05 7.64
CA LEU A 504 -20.48 -11.97 8.14
C LEU A 504 -20.35 -12.16 9.65
N ASP A 505 -19.13 -12.16 10.17
CA ASP A 505 -18.86 -12.21 11.61
C ASP A 505 -17.71 -11.27 11.97
N GLY A 506 -17.33 -11.27 13.24
CA GLY A 506 -16.37 -10.33 13.83
C GLY A 506 -17.04 -9.04 14.31
N TYR A 507 -16.23 -8.03 14.56
CA TYR A 507 -16.62 -6.74 15.10
C TYR A 507 -16.14 -5.61 14.19
N LEU A 508 -16.96 -4.58 14.07
CA LEU A 508 -16.69 -3.34 13.36
C LEU A 508 -16.62 -2.17 14.34
N ARG A 509 -15.62 -1.32 14.14
CA ARG A 509 -15.48 -0.01 14.78
C ARG A 509 -15.25 1.04 13.70
N VAL A 510 -16.08 2.07 13.69
CA VAL A 510 -15.84 3.30 12.94
C VAL A 510 -15.74 4.44 13.92
N GLU A 511 -14.69 5.25 13.79
CA GLU A 511 -14.46 6.44 14.61
C GLU A 511 -13.87 7.57 13.77
N TYR A 512 -14.15 8.81 14.17
CA TYR A 512 -13.51 9.99 13.57
C TYR A 512 -12.74 10.77 14.62
N ARG A 513 -11.74 11.53 14.18
CA ARG A 513 -10.96 12.44 15.00
C ARG A 513 -11.57 13.84 14.93
N ASP A 514 -11.90 14.42 16.08
CA ASP A 514 -12.36 15.80 16.16
C ASP A 514 -11.20 16.82 16.16
N THR A 515 -11.53 18.11 16.10
CA THR A 515 -10.55 19.21 16.11
C THR A 515 -9.74 19.32 17.41
N THR A 516 -10.14 18.64 18.48
CA THR A 516 -9.37 18.56 19.73
C THR A 516 -8.41 17.37 19.74
N GLY A 517 -8.48 16.51 18.73
CA GLY A 517 -7.66 15.33 18.55
C GLY A 517 -8.23 14.06 19.16
N ASN A 518 -9.47 14.07 19.67
CA ASN A 518 -10.12 12.91 20.27
C ASN A 518 -10.80 12.05 19.22
N TYR A 519 -10.73 10.72 19.37
CA TYR A 519 -11.46 9.78 18.53
C TYR A 519 -12.85 9.50 19.11
N ILE A 520 -13.89 9.72 18.30
CA ILE A 520 -15.29 9.59 18.67
C ILE A 520 -15.91 8.45 17.83
N PRO A 521 -16.51 7.42 18.47
CA PRO A 521 -17.18 6.35 17.75
C PRO A 521 -18.41 6.84 16.99
N VAL A 522 -18.59 6.31 15.78
CA VAL A 522 -19.74 6.55 14.89
C VAL A 522 -20.24 5.28 14.21
N THR A 523 -19.80 4.10 14.67
CA THR A 523 -20.16 2.81 14.07
C THR A 523 -21.67 2.66 13.86
N ARG A 524 -22.47 2.95 14.89
CA ARG A 524 -23.93 2.83 14.83
C ARG A 524 -24.58 3.88 13.94
N GLU A 525 -24.00 5.06 13.85
CA GLU A 525 -24.46 6.11 12.95
C GLU A 525 -24.30 5.65 11.49
N TRP A 526 -23.11 5.18 11.12
CA TRP A 526 -22.84 4.70 9.77
C TRP A 526 -23.70 3.50 9.40
N LEU A 527 -23.80 2.49 10.28
CA LEU A 527 -24.68 1.34 10.04
C LEU A 527 -26.17 1.75 9.94
N GLY A 528 -26.59 2.77 10.69
CA GLY A 528 -27.93 3.34 10.63
C GLY A 528 -28.27 4.04 9.32
N LEU A 529 -27.28 4.37 8.47
CA LEU A 529 -27.49 4.83 7.10
C LEU A 529 -27.76 3.67 6.11
N GLY A 530 -27.60 2.43 6.58
CA GLY A 530 -27.63 1.19 5.80
C GLY A 530 -26.22 0.71 5.45
N PHE A 531 -26.11 -0.58 5.10
CA PHE A 531 -24.81 -1.24 4.86
C PHE A 531 -24.84 -2.28 3.74
N ALA A 532 -25.78 -2.14 2.80
CA ALA A 532 -25.94 -3.06 1.70
C ALA A 532 -26.10 -2.31 0.37
N ARG A 533 -25.62 -2.92 -0.72
CA ARG A 533 -25.81 -2.42 -2.10
C ARG A 533 -26.54 -3.41 -2.97
N ASP A 534 -26.97 -2.99 -4.17
CA ASP A 534 -27.45 -3.91 -5.21
C ASP A 534 -26.30 -4.75 -5.79
N LEU A 535 -26.58 -5.63 -6.75
CA LEU A 535 -25.58 -6.49 -7.42
C LEU A 535 -24.48 -5.73 -8.16
N THR A 536 -24.74 -4.48 -8.51
CA THR A 536 -23.76 -3.57 -9.11
C THR A 536 -23.26 -2.58 -8.05
N PRO A 537 -21.95 -2.37 -7.92
CA PRO A 537 -21.42 -1.30 -7.07
C PRO A 537 -22.00 0.08 -7.45
N PRO A 538 -22.27 0.97 -6.48
CA PRO A 538 -22.69 2.33 -6.76
C PRO A 538 -21.67 3.09 -7.61
N ALA A 539 -22.17 3.83 -8.60
CA ALA A 539 -21.36 4.65 -9.50
C ALA A 539 -21.62 6.16 -9.34
N ALA A 540 -22.59 6.54 -8.51
CA ALA A 540 -22.94 7.92 -8.21
C ALA A 540 -23.60 8.04 -6.82
N PRO A 541 -23.48 9.20 -6.15
CA PRO A 541 -23.97 9.36 -4.78
C PRO A 541 -25.49 9.22 -4.72
N GLY A 542 -25.99 8.48 -3.74
CA GLY A 542 -27.44 8.31 -3.56
C GLY A 542 -28.13 7.35 -4.53
N THR A 543 -27.42 6.76 -5.49
CA THR A 543 -28.02 5.87 -6.50
C THR A 543 -28.20 4.43 -6.05
N ASN A 544 -27.59 4.04 -4.92
CA ASN A 544 -27.77 2.71 -4.35
C ASN A 544 -29.26 2.47 -4.03
N PRO A 545 -29.96 1.57 -4.73
CA PRO A 545 -31.40 1.39 -4.55
C PRO A 545 -31.75 0.63 -3.26
N VAL A 546 -30.75 0.01 -2.63
CA VAL A 546 -30.89 -0.70 -1.36
C VAL A 546 -30.76 0.32 -0.23
N ALA A 547 -29.57 0.89 -0.03
CA ALA A 547 -29.32 1.90 1.00
C ALA A 547 -28.69 3.18 0.39
N PRO A 548 -29.51 4.16 -0.04
CA PRO A 548 -29.02 5.35 -0.75
C PRO A 548 -27.97 6.17 -0.01
N ASN A 549 -27.97 6.16 1.33
CA ASN A 549 -27.05 6.95 2.15
C ASN A 549 -25.95 6.09 2.80
N ALA A 550 -25.87 4.79 2.49
CA ALA A 550 -24.85 3.93 3.06
C ALA A 550 -23.44 4.39 2.67
N ILE A 551 -22.57 4.55 3.66
CA ILE A 551 -21.17 4.90 3.46
C ILE A 551 -20.31 3.64 3.36
N LEU A 552 -20.59 2.66 4.22
CA LEU A 552 -19.90 1.37 4.26
C LEU A 552 -20.84 0.27 3.76
N LEU A 553 -20.40 -0.54 2.81
CA LEU A 553 -21.20 -1.63 2.23
C LEU A 553 -20.53 -2.96 2.55
N LEU A 554 -21.28 -3.87 3.16
CA LEU A 554 -20.79 -5.15 3.66
C LEU A 554 -21.43 -6.35 2.94
N GLN A 555 -22.60 -6.14 2.34
CA GLN A 555 -23.40 -7.20 1.75
C GLN A 555 -24.21 -6.74 0.54
N GLN A 556 -24.68 -7.72 -0.22
CA GLN A 556 -25.54 -7.54 -1.39
C GLN A 556 -26.66 -8.58 -1.40
N PRO A 557 -27.77 -8.37 -2.14
CA PRO A 557 -28.83 -9.36 -2.28
C PRO A 557 -28.30 -10.71 -2.79
N ALA A 558 -28.81 -11.79 -2.22
CA ALA A 558 -28.44 -13.15 -2.58
C ALA A 558 -28.99 -13.51 -3.97
N LYS A 559 -28.13 -13.39 -4.99
CA LYS A 559 -28.43 -13.85 -6.36
C LYS A 559 -28.32 -15.36 -6.43
N ARG A 560 -29.45 -16.05 -6.58
CA ARG A 560 -29.51 -17.51 -6.58
C ARG A 560 -29.55 -18.10 -7.99
N THR A 561 -30.05 -17.36 -8.96
CA THR A 561 -30.27 -17.83 -10.33
C THR A 561 -29.05 -17.62 -11.22
N PRO A 562 -28.72 -18.58 -12.12
CA PRO A 562 -27.70 -18.38 -13.13
C PRO A 562 -28.11 -17.29 -14.15
N GLY A 563 -27.21 -16.33 -14.43
CA GLY A 563 -27.41 -15.25 -15.43
C GLY A 563 -28.27 -14.06 -14.95
N GLY A 564 -28.24 -12.92 -15.68
CA GLY A 564 -29.13 -11.76 -15.45
C GLY A 564 -28.96 -10.96 -14.14
N GLY A 565 -29.88 -10.01 -13.91
CA GLY A 565 -30.07 -9.28 -12.64
C GLY A 565 -31.08 -9.97 -11.71
N LEU A 566 -31.37 -9.39 -10.54
CA LEU A 566 -32.27 -9.98 -9.54
C LEU A 566 -33.68 -10.25 -10.08
N ASP A 567 -34.18 -11.46 -9.86
CA ASP A 567 -35.57 -11.82 -10.15
C ASP A 567 -36.50 -11.27 -9.06
N LYS A 568 -37.03 -10.06 -9.29
CA LYS A 568 -37.96 -9.39 -8.36
C LYS A 568 -39.42 -9.81 -8.51
N ASN A 569 -39.76 -10.50 -9.61
CA ASN A 569 -41.15 -10.81 -9.96
C ASN A 569 -41.47 -12.31 -9.89
N GLY A 570 -40.43 -13.14 -9.90
CA GLY A 570 -40.52 -14.58 -10.13
C GLY A 570 -40.86 -14.88 -11.60
N VAL A 571 -40.91 -16.17 -11.94
CA VAL A 571 -41.45 -16.65 -13.24
C VAL A 571 -42.75 -17.41 -13.03
N ALA A 572 -43.81 -17.06 -13.76
CA ALA A 572 -45.08 -17.78 -13.74
C ALA A 572 -44.96 -19.15 -14.43
N GLY A 573 -45.79 -20.12 -14.03
CA GLY A 573 -45.87 -21.41 -14.72
C GLY A 573 -46.48 -21.26 -16.12
N THR A 574 -45.96 -21.99 -17.11
CA THR A 574 -46.47 -21.97 -18.50
C THR A 574 -46.61 -23.37 -19.07
N CYS A 575 -47.53 -23.57 -20.01
CA CYS A 575 -47.70 -24.82 -20.75
C CYS A 575 -47.65 -24.58 -22.26
N THR A 576 -46.89 -25.41 -22.98
CA THR A 576 -46.82 -25.41 -24.44
C THR A 576 -47.27 -26.76 -24.99
N LYS A 577 -47.96 -26.75 -26.14
CA LYS A 577 -48.40 -27.98 -26.82
C LYS A 577 -47.54 -28.21 -28.05
N SER A 578 -46.89 -29.37 -28.13
CA SER A 578 -46.16 -29.81 -29.33
C SER A 578 -46.51 -31.27 -29.64
N GLY A 579 -46.84 -31.57 -30.89
CA GLY A 579 -47.19 -32.94 -31.32
C GLY A 579 -48.39 -33.57 -30.59
N GLY A 580 -49.29 -32.77 -30.02
CA GLY A 580 -50.44 -33.27 -29.23
C GLY A 580 -50.16 -33.42 -27.73
N VAL A 581 -48.90 -33.34 -27.31
CA VAL A 581 -48.47 -33.47 -25.90
C VAL A 581 -48.28 -32.08 -25.29
N TRP A 582 -48.82 -31.89 -24.09
CA TRP A 582 -48.60 -30.69 -23.30
C TRP A 582 -47.33 -30.84 -22.46
N SER A 583 -46.40 -29.89 -22.59
CA SER A 583 -45.24 -29.74 -21.72
C SER A 583 -45.42 -28.49 -20.88
N CYS A 584 -45.30 -28.60 -19.56
CA CYS A 584 -45.51 -27.50 -18.64
C CYS A 584 -44.28 -27.24 -17.80
N VAL A 585 -43.94 -25.97 -17.63
CA VAL A 585 -42.89 -25.47 -16.75
C VAL A 585 -43.56 -24.89 -15.52
N ASN A 586 -43.14 -25.34 -14.33
CA ASN A 586 -43.62 -24.77 -13.06
C ASN A 586 -43.09 -23.34 -12.90
N GLY A 587 -43.87 -22.48 -12.26
CA GLY A 587 -43.35 -21.17 -11.89
C GLY A 587 -42.39 -21.23 -10.70
N ARG A 588 -41.52 -20.22 -10.59
CA ARG A 588 -40.63 -20.00 -9.45
C ARG A 588 -40.99 -18.70 -8.72
N PRO A 589 -40.82 -18.63 -7.39
CA PRO A 589 -40.97 -17.37 -6.65
C PRO A 589 -39.84 -16.39 -7.02
N PRO A 590 -40.01 -15.09 -6.75
CA PRO A 590 -38.93 -14.11 -6.89
C PRO A 590 -37.77 -14.42 -5.93
N GLU A 591 -36.55 -14.03 -6.32
CA GLU A 591 -35.34 -14.04 -5.47
C GLU A 591 -35.41 -13.00 -4.36
N VAL A 592 -36.17 -11.92 -4.59
CA VAL A 592 -36.44 -10.85 -3.63
C VAL A 592 -37.95 -10.58 -3.61
N ALA A 593 -38.58 -10.73 -2.44
CA ALA A 593 -40.01 -10.50 -2.27
C ALA A 593 -40.33 -9.03 -1.93
N TYR A 594 -41.48 -8.54 -2.39
CA TYR A 594 -41.99 -7.18 -2.12
C TYR A 594 -42.60 -7.08 -0.70
N ASP A 595 -42.15 -6.12 0.11
CA ASP A 595 -42.73 -5.83 1.42
C ASP A 595 -43.89 -4.83 1.30
N GLN A 596 -45.11 -5.31 1.58
CA GLN A 596 -46.32 -4.51 1.49
C GLN A 596 -46.44 -3.44 2.59
N VAL A 597 -45.66 -3.53 3.67
CA VAL A 597 -45.67 -2.57 4.79
C VAL A 597 -44.73 -1.40 4.50
N ALA A 598 -43.57 -1.66 3.88
CA ALA A 598 -42.57 -0.64 3.53
C ALA A 598 -42.76 -0.04 2.13
N ASN A 599 -43.62 -0.61 1.29
CA ASN A 599 -43.83 -0.22 -0.11
C ASN A 599 -42.51 -0.16 -0.92
N ASN A 600 -41.55 -1.04 -0.60
CA ASN A 600 -40.22 -1.12 -1.19
C ASN A 600 -40.02 -2.54 -1.81
N PRO A 601 -39.54 -2.66 -3.07
CA PRO A 601 -39.25 -3.94 -3.71
C PRO A 601 -38.06 -4.71 -3.12
N TYR A 602 -37.35 -4.12 -2.16
CA TYR A 602 -36.32 -4.75 -1.35
C TYR A 602 -36.82 -4.75 0.12
N TYR A 603 -36.43 -5.75 0.93
CA TYR A 603 -36.73 -5.93 2.38
C TYR A 603 -38.01 -6.74 2.72
N GLY A 604 -38.26 -7.20 3.96
CA GLY A 604 -37.33 -7.45 5.05
C GLY A 604 -37.60 -6.95 6.44
N LEU A 605 -38.86 -6.74 6.82
CA LEU A 605 -39.21 -6.22 8.12
C LEU A 605 -40.11 -7.19 8.88
N ALA A 606 -39.61 -7.69 10.00
CA ALA A 606 -40.48 -8.16 11.06
C ALA A 606 -40.70 -7.00 12.03
N GLY A 607 -41.96 -6.73 12.41
CA GLY A 607 -42.19 -6.11 13.72
C GLY A 607 -41.49 -6.98 14.78
N ALA A 608 -40.94 -6.36 15.82
CA ALA A 608 -40.02 -6.92 16.82
C ALA A 608 -40.46 -8.23 17.56
N ALA A 609 -41.54 -8.89 17.15
CA ALA A 609 -42.09 -10.11 17.71
C ALA A 609 -41.96 -11.38 16.84
N ASN A 610 -41.49 -11.32 15.58
CA ASN A 610 -41.42 -12.47 14.65
C ASN A 610 -40.04 -12.68 14.01
N GLN A 611 -39.71 -13.92 13.58
CA GLN A 611 -38.46 -14.23 12.86
C GLN A 611 -38.37 -13.45 11.54
N SER A 612 -37.25 -12.75 11.31
CA SER A 612 -37.05 -11.96 10.09
C SER A 612 -36.55 -12.82 8.92
N LEU A 613 -37.38 -12.98 7.88
CA LEU A 613 -37.03 -13.79 6.70
C LEU A 613 -35.90 -13.17 5.86
N THR A 614 -35.50 -11.91 6.08
CA THR A 614 -34.47 -11.26 5.25
C THR A 614 -33.04 -11.49 5.65
N MET A 615 -32.74 -12.03 6.83
CA MET A 615 -31.35 -12.38 7.16
C MET A 615 -30.74 -13.38 6.17
N TYR A 616 -31.58 -14.20 5.54
CA TYR A 616 -31.19 -15.18 4.53
C TYR A 616 -31.15 -14.61 3.11
N ASN A 617 -31.48 -13.34 2.88
CA ASN A 617 -31.52 -12.75 1.52
C ASN A 617 -30.25 -11.97 1.16
N TRP A 618 -29.18 -12.14 1.94
CA TRP A 618 -27.95 -11.39 1.76
C TRP A 618 -26.78 -12.35 1.59
N TYR A 619 -25.90 -11.99 0.68
CA TYR A 619 -24.56 -12.56 0.57
C TYR A 619 -23.51 -11.50 0.93
N PRO A 620 -22.37 -11.94 1.47
CA PRO A 620 -21.21 -11.07 1.60
C PRO A 620 -20.77 -10.58 0.21
N ILE A 621 -20.08 -9.45 0.18
CA ILE A 621 -19.46 -8.95 -1.05
C ILE A 621 -18.14 -9.69 -1.24
N ASN A 622 -18.13 -10.68 -2.12
CA ASN A 622 -16.95 -11.45 -2.45
C ASN A 622 -16.60 -11.30 -3.93
N LEU A 623 -15.31 -11.32 -4.24
CA LEU A 623 -14.76 -11.31 -5.59
C LEU A 623 -13.64 -12.34 -5.73
N TYR A 624 -13.25 -12.65 -6.96
CA TYR A 624 -12.07 -13.45 -7.23
C TYR A 624 -10.91 -12.57 -7.72
N ASP A 625 -9.84 -12.53 -6.95
CA ASP A 625 -8.57 -11.96 -7.36
C ASP A 625 -7.69 -13.06 -7.98
N ALA A 626 -7.64 -13.08 -9.31
CA ALA A 626 -6.85 -14.07 -10.04
C ALA A 626 -5.34 -13.93 -9.79
N ARG A 627 -4.85 -12.78 -9.29
CA ARG A 627 -3.43 -12.61 -8.97
C ARG A 627 -3.07 -13.44 -7.74
N GLU A 628 -3.91 -13.34 -6.71
CA GLU A 628 -3.76 -14.09 -5.46
C GLU A 628 -4.10 -15.57 -5.66
N GLY A 629 -5.15 -15.87 -6.42
CA GLY A 629 -5.67 -17.23 -6.53
C GLY A 629 -4.84 -18.17 -7.38
N GLU A 630 -4.20 -17.68 -8.43
CA GLU A 630 -3.58 -18.53 -9.46
C GLU A 630 -2.06 -18.47 -9.34
N ILE A 631 -1.38 -19.51 -8.88
CA ILE A 631 0.08 -19.42 -8.69
C ILE A 631 0.89 -19.56 -9.99
N ARG A 632 0.25 -20.07 -11.04
CA ARG A 632 0.76 -20.18 -12.41
C ARG A 632 -0.36 -19.82 -13.38
N ASP A 633 0.02 -19.47 -14.60
CA ASP A 633 -0.92 -19.43 -15.72
C ASP A 633 -1.30 -20.87 -16.12
N VAL A 634 -2.32 -21.43 -15.44
CA VAL A 634 -2.77 -22.81 -15.68
C VAL A 634 -3.68 -22.87 -16.91
N ILE A 635 -3.12 -23.25 -18.05
CA ILE A 635 -3.92 -23.54 -19.25
C ILE A 635 -4.57 -24.93 -19.10
N GLY A 636 -5.91 -24.99 -19.14
CA GLY A 636 -6.66 -26.26 -19.20
C GLY A 636 -7.54 -26.59 -17.99
N VAL A 637 -7.61 -25.72 -16.98
CA VAL A 637 -8.61 -25.84 -15.90
C VAL A 637 -9.95 -25.23 -16.34
N PRO A 638 -11.10 -25.75 -15.85
CA PRO A 638 -12.40 -25.14 -16.14
C PRO A 638 -12.43 -23.68 -15.73
N ALA A 639 -12.96 -22.81 -16.59
CA ALA A 639 -13.00 -21.36 -16.36
C ALA A 639 -13.71 -20.97 -15.05
N SER A 640 -14.65 -21.80 -14.59
CA SER A 640 -15.39 -21.61 -13.35
C SER A 640 -14.66 -22.11 -12.09
N SER A 641 -13.54 -22.83 -12.23
CA SER A 641 -12.83 -23.43 -11.10
C SER A 641 -11.93 -22.43 -10.40
N CYS A 642 -11.79 -22.51 -9.08
CA CYS A 642 -11.00 -21.55 -8.31
C CYS A 642 -10.22 -22.16 -7.15
N THR A 643 -9.40 -21.32 -6.52
CA THR A 643 -8.66 -21.63 -5.29
C THR A 643 -9.23 -20.81 -4.13
N PRO A 644 -9.13 -21.28 -2.87
CA PRO A 644 -9.56 -20.48 -1.74
C PRO A 644 -8.70 -19.21 -1.56
N ASN A 645 -7.43 -19.22 -1.99
CA ASN A 645 -6.55 -18.06 -1.85
C ASN A 645 -7.00 -16.84 -2.68
N GLY A 646 -7.62 -17.07 -3.85
CA GLY A 646 -8.10 -16.00 -4.71
C GLY A 646 -9.46 -15.43 -4.32
N VAL A 647 -10.17 -16.08 -3.41
CA VAL A 647 -11.48 -15.61 -2.93
C VAL A 647 -11.26 -14.51 -1.91
N MET A 648 -11.65 -13.28 -2.24
CA MET A 648 -11.49 -12.11 -1.37
C MET A 648 -12.86 -11.59 -0.94
N ASN A 649 -13.03 -11.30 0.35
CA ASN A 649 -14.17 -10.54 0.85
C ASN A 649 -13.84 -9.03 0.82
N ALA A 650 -14.67 -8.25 0.15
CA ALA A 650 -14.50 -6.81 0.04
C ALA A 650 -15.46 -6.07 0.97
N VAL A 651 -14.94 -5.16 1.76
CA VAL A 651 -15.72 -4.07 2.37
C VAL A 651 -15.69 -2.91 1.39
N GLU A 652 -16.83 -2.36 0.99
CA GLU A 652 -16.85 -1.22 0.07
C GLU A 652 -17.06 0.10 0.79
N LEU A 653 -16.31 1.12 0.37
CA LEU A 653 -16.49 2.50 0.81
C LEU A 653 -17.09 3.31 -0.34
N ASP A 654 -18.31 3.79 -0.14
CA ASP A 654 -18.97 4.74 -1.04
C ASP A 654 -18.41 6.15 -0.76
N VAL A 655 -17.44 6.55 -1.60
CA VAL A 655 -16.66 7.77 -1.41
C VAL A 655 -17.53 9.02 -1.58
N GLY A 656 -18.51 8.97 -2.48
CA GLY A 656 -19.45 10.07 -2.68
C GLY A 656 -20.40 10.26 -1.50
N ASN A 657 -20.90 9.17 -0.90
CA ASN A 657 -21.67 9.25 0.35
C ASN A 657 -20.81 9.69 1.55
N LEU A 658 -19.55 9.26 1.62
CA LEU A 658 -18.62 9.78 2.62
C LEU A 658 -18.48 11.32 2.52
N LYS A 659 -18.28 11.85 1.31
CA LYS A 659 -18.25 13.31 1.08
C LYS A 659 -19.54 13.99 1.53
N ARG A 660 -20.70 13.41 1.21
CA ARG A 660 -22.02 13.93 1.61
C ARG A 660 -22.22 13.94 3.13
N TRP A 661 -21.63 12.98 3.85
CA TRP A 661 -21.65 12.97 5.31
C TRP A 661 -20.72 14.04 5.89
N LEU A 662 -19.49 14.15 5.37
CA LEU A 662 -18.51 15.16 5.79
C LEU A 662 -19.02 16.60 5.58
N ASN A 663 -19.75 16.87 4.50
CA ASN A 663 -20.31 18.20 4.24
C ASN A 663 -21.69 18.45 4.85
N GLY A 664 -22.25 17.49 5.60
CA GLY A 664 -23.55 17.61 6.27
C GLY A 664 -24.78 17.44 5.37
N THR A 665 -24.61 17.06 4.10
CA THR A 665 -25.74 16.69 3.21
C THR A 665 -26.45 15.44 3.71
N ILE A 666 -25.69 14.45 4.21
CA ILE A 666 -26.22 13.38 5.05
C ILE A 666 -26.11 13.88 6.50
N PRO A 667 -27.22 14.04 7.24
CA PRO A 667 -27.19 14.48 8.63
C PRO A 667 -26.38 13.53 9.50
N GLY A 668 -25.57 14.06 10.42
CA GLY A 668 -24.69 13.26 11.26
C GLY A 668 -23.53 14.06 11.82
N SER A 669 -22.53 13.37 12.35
CA SER A 669 -21.35 14.00 12.95
C SER A 669 -20.25 14.37 11.93
N GLY A 670 -20.45 14.16 10.63
CA GLY A 670 -19.40 14.33 9.61
C GLY A 670 -18.80 15.74 9.54
N THR A 671 -19.56 16.78 9.88
CA THR A 671 -19.07 18.17 9.93
C THR A 671 -18.14 18.46 11.13
N LEU A 672 -18.00 17.52 12.07
CA LEU A 672 -17.15 17.63 13.26
C LEU A 672 -15.75 17.02 13.04
N VAL A 673 -15.52 16.36 11.91
CA VAL A 673 -14.25 15.71 11.57
C VAL A 673 -13.17 16.76 11.29
N ASP A 674 -11.97 16.56 11.84
CA ASP A 674 -10.83 17.43 11.58
C ASP A 674 -10.33 17.28 10.13
N TYR A 675 -10.33 18.38 9.39
CA TYR A 675 -9.81 18.49 8.03
C TYR A 675 -8.63 19.46 7.91
N VAL A 676 -8.24 20.13 9.01
CA VAL A 676 -7.25 21.21 8.98
C VAL A 676 -5.85 20.63 9.17
N THR A 677 -5.67 19.72 10.14
CA THR A 677 -4.35 19.19 10.52
C THR A 677 -3.60 18.55 9.36
N GLN A 678 -4.32 17.90 8.44
CA GLN A 678 -3.76 17.14 7.33
C GLN A 678 -4.07 17.75 5.94
N ASN A 679 -4.52 19.00 5.87
CA ASN A 679 -4.95 19.63 4.60
C ASN A 679 -6.01 18.81 3.84
N GLY A 680 -7.00 18.28 4.56
CA GLY A 680 -8.00 17.35 4.04
C GLY A 680 -8.23 16.18 4.98
N TYR A 681 -8.72 15.07 4.43
CA TYR A 681 -9.10 13.90 5.21
C TYR A 681 -8.21 12.70 4.90
N ILE A 682 -7.82 11.97 5.95
CA ILE A 682 -7.23 10.63 5.83
C ILE A 682 -8.24 9.64 6.39
N LEU A 683 -8.63 8.64 5.61
CA LEU A 683 -9.38 7.48 6.07
C LEU A 683 -8.43 6.29 6.16
N TYR A 684 -8.32 5.71 7.34
CA TYR A 684 -7.55 4.49 7.58
C TYR A 684 -8.49 3.28 7.66
N PHE A 685 -8.20 2.25 6.88
CA PHE A 685 -8.91 0.98 6.87
C PHE A 685 -8.02 -0.16 7.33
N SER A 686 -8.59 -1.05 8.14
CA SER A 686 -7.95 -2.31 8.47
C SER A 686 -8.99 -3.37 8.81
N ASP A 687 -8.84 -4.53 8.19
CA ASP A 687 -9.61 -5.74 8.45
C ASP A 687 -8.67 -6.87 8.84
N ARG A 688 -8.67 -7.20 10.14
CA ARG A 688 -7.89 -8.30 10.73
C ARG A 688 -8.78 -9.50 11.06
N ARG A 689 -9.98 -9.58 10.47
CA ARG A 689 -10.83 -10.77 10.57
C ARG A 689 -10.18 -11.96 9.88
N GLY A 690 -10.32 -13.14 10.47
CA GLY A 690 -9.70 -14.37 9.97
C GLY A 690 -8.17 -14.38 9.97
N MET A 691 -7.50 -13.30 10.37
CA MET A 691 -6.04 -13.25 10.48
C MET A 691 -5.58 -14.06 11.68
N LEU A 692 -4.60 -14.93 11.48
CA LEU A 692 -4.02 -15.74 12.54
C LEU A 692 -2.85 -15.00 13.21
N ASN A 693 -2.51 -15.40 14.43
CA ASN A 693 -1.33 -14.87 15.11
C ASN A 693 -0.07 -15.31 14.37
N ASN A 694 0.81 -14.37 14.06
CA ASN A 694 2.08 -14.65 13.42
C ASN A 694 3.03 -15.30 14.45
N PRO A 695 3.45 -16.57 14.26
CA PRO A 695 4.32 -17.28 15.19
C PRO A 695 5.78 -16.78 15.17
N ASN A 696 6.18 -16.08 14.11
CA ASN A 696 7.54 -15.54 13.92
C ASN A 696 7.65 -14.08 14.38
N GLY A 697 6.53 -13.34 14.38
CA GLY A 697 6.51 -11.90 14.64
C GLY A 697 7.15 -11.08 13.51
N THR A 698 7.25 -9.77 13.74
CA THR A 698 8.01 -8.86 12.87
C THR A 698 9.12 -8.18 13.67
N GLN A 699 9.78 -7.18 13.08
CA GLN A 699 10.77 -6.35 13.75
C GLN A 699 10.14 -5.44 14.82
N VAL A 700 8.83 -5.20 14.75
CA VAL A 700 8.09 -4.31 15.67
C VAL A 700 7.05 -5.08 16.49
N ASP A 701 6.33 -6.01 15.86
CA ASP A 701 5.29 -6.81 16.50
C ASP A 701 5.86 -8.10 17.09
N PRO A 702 5.60 -8.41 18.38
CA PRO A 702 6.03 -9.66 18.99
C PRO A 702 5.41 -10.89 18.32
N ALA A 703 6.15 -12.01 18.34
CA ALA A 703 5.62 -13.32 18.00
C ALA A 703 4.36 -13.65 18.84
N GLY A 704 3.38 -14.29 18.20
CA GLY A 704 2.08 -14.63 18.79
C GLY A 704 1.05 -13.51 18.72
N THR A 705 1.29 -12.45 17.93
CA THR A 705 0.33 -11.35 17.71
C THR A 705 -0.13 -11.28 16.26
N LYS A 706 -1.24 -10.58 16.00
CA LYS A 706 -1.67 -10.24 14.64
C LYS A 706 -0.85 -9.06 14.12
N THR A 707 0.07 -9.35 13.22
CA THR A 707 1.08 -8.44 12.64
C THR A 707 0.58 -7.69 11.41
N GLY A 708 -0.58 -8.07 10.88
CA GLY A 708 -1.15 -7.46 9.68
C GLY A 708 -0.79 -8.18 8.38
N ASP A 709 0.22 -9.05 8.36
CA ASP A 709 0.54 -9.87 7.20
C ASP A 709 -0.44 -11.04 7.04
N SER A 710 -0.50 -11.62 5.84
CA SER A 710 -1.41 -12.74 5.57
C SER A 710 -0.85 -14.09 5.99
N GLY A 711 0.45 -14.21 6.25
CA GLY A 711 1.14 -15.49 6.47
C GLY A 711 1.07 -16.44 5.27
N LEU A 712 1.17 -15.92 4.05
CA LEU A 712 1.05 -16.67 2.78
C LEU A 712 2.24 -16.38 1.85
N GLU A 713 3.44 -16.63 2.34
CA GLU A 713 4.69 -16.33 1.65
C GLU A 713 5.17 -17.44 0.70
N ASP A 714 4.79 -18.69 0.96
CA ASP A 714 5.17 -19.88 0.19
C ASP A 714 4.48 -19.92 -1.19
N SER A 715 5.02 -19.15 -2.13
CA SER A 715 4.34 -18.77 -3.38
C SER A 715 5.22 -18.90 -4.62
N ILE A 716 6.54 -18.74 -4.51
CA ILE A 716 7.45 -18.68 -5.65
C ILE A 716 7.81 -20.08 -6.11
N ASN A 717 8.34 -20.90 -5.20
CA ASN A 717 8.58 -22.32 -5.42
C ASN A 717 9.16 -22.63 -6.80
N VAL A 718 10.29 -22.02 -7.17
CA VAL A 718 10.85 -22.10 -8.53
C VAL A 718 11.14 -23.54 -9.00
N GLY A 719 11.39 -24.46 -8.06
CA GLY A 719 11.60 -25.88 -8.34
C GLY A 719 10.32 -26.62 -8.80
N SER A 720 9.14 -26.03 -8.61
CA SER A 720 7.86 -26.60 -9.00
C SER A 720 7.28 -25.89 -10.23
N GLN A 721 7.14 -26.65 -11.33
CA GLN A 721 6.49 -26.16 -12.56
C GLN A 721 5.05 -25.69 -12.29
N ASN A 722 4.33 -26.39 -11.41
CA ASN A 722 2.95 -26.04 -11.05
C ASN A 722 2.88 -25.03 -9.90
N GLY A 723 4.01 -24.69 -9.27
CA GLY A 723 4.07 -23.77 -8.13
C GLY A 723 3.56 -24.34 -6.82
N ASN A 724 3.70 -25.66 -6.63
CA ASN A 724 3.39 -26.31 -5.36
C ASN A 724 4.24 -25.71 -4.22
N PRO A 725 3.59 -25.30 -3.11
CA PRO A 725 4.27 -24.96 -1.85
C PRO A 725 5.22 -26.06 -1.40
N ASN A 726 6.35 -25.65 -0.82
CA ASN A 726 7.41 -26.58 -0.40
C ASN A 726 7.73 -26.51 1.11
N GLY A 727 7.19 -25.53 1.83
CA GLY A 727 7.38 -25.34 3.27
C GLY A 727 8.75 -24.80 3.68
N ALA A 728 9.54 -24.25 2.75
CA ALA A 728 10.86 -23.68 3.00
C ALA A 728 11.08 -22.40 2.17
N LEU A 729 11.88 -21.47 2.73
CA LEU A 729 12.31 -20.27 2.01
C LEU A 729 13.14 -20.64 0.78
N ASP A 730 12.82 -20.02 -0.36
CA ASP A 730 13.68 -20.06 -1.53
C ASP A 730 15.06 -19.42 -1.25
N PRO A 731 16.16 -19.94 -1.85
CA PRO A 731 17.50 -19.39 -1.65
C PRO A 731 17.64 -17.93 -2.09
N ILE A 732 18.40 -17.14 -1.32
CA ILE A 732 18.71 -15.73 -1.66
C ILE A 732 19.38 -15.67 -3.05
N PRO A 733 18.80 -14.95 -4.03
CA PRO A 733 19.39 -14.80 -5.36
C PRO A 733 20.74 -14.08 -5.30
N ALA A 734 21.63 -14.38 -6.26
CA ALA A 734 22.93 -13.71 -6.35
C ALA A 734 22.76 -12.19 -6.52
N GLY A 735 23.48 -11.41 -5.69
CA GLY A 735 23.39 -9.95 -5.69
C GLY A 735 22.16 -9.38 -4.97
N LYS A 736 21.39 -10.21 -4.26
CA LYS A 736 20.28 -9.79 -3.39
C LYS A 736 20.57 -10.14 -1.93
N ASN A 737 19.83 -9.50 -1.02
CA ASN A 737 20.06 -9.60 0.43
C ASN A 737 18.96 -10.37 1.19
N GLN A 738 17.89 -10.78 0.52
CA GLN A 738 16.76 -11.48 1.14
C GLN A 738 16.18 -12.54 0.19
N SER A 739 15.53 -13.55 0.77
CA SER A 739 14.80 -14.58 0.03
C SER A 739 13.64 -13.92 -0.73
N PRO A 740 13.29 -14.38 -1.94
CA PRO A 740 12.18 -13.79 -2.67
C PRO A 740 10.81 -14.16 -2.06
N GLU A 741 10.78 -15.03 -1.06
CA GLU A 741 9.56 -15.37 -0.30
C GLU A 741 9.52 -14.68 1.08
N ASP A 742 10.59 -14.04 1.54
CA ASP A 742 10.62 -13.31 2.81
C ASP A 742 10.25 -11.83 2.59
N VAL A 743 8.96 -11.53 2.46
CA VAL A 743 8.48 -10.18 2.10
C VAL A 743 8.50 -9.21 3.27
N ASN A 744 8.46 -9.72 4.50
CA ASN A 744 8.53 -8.91 5.71
C ASN A 744 9.96 -8.79 6.29
N ASN A 745 10.93 -9.50 5.70
CA ASN A 745 12.36 -9.47 6.02
C ASN A 745 12.68 -9.94 7.46
N ASN A 746 11.96 -10.96 7.93
CA ASN A 746 12.14 -11.57 9.26
C ASN A 746 13.01 -12.83 9.24
N THR A 747 13.54 -13.24 8.07
CA THR A 747 14.38 -14.43 7.83
C THR A 747 13.68 -15.77 8.07
N ARG A 748 12.34 -15.78 8.12
CA ARG A 748 11.49 -16.96 8.27
C ARG A 748 10.55 -17.05 7.08
N LEU A 749 10.06 -18.26 6.81
CA LEU A 749 8.93 -18.45 5.91
C LEU A 749 7.65 -18.27 6.73
N ASP A 750 6.81 -17.32 6.36
CA ASP A 750 5.48 -17.17 6.95
C ASP A 750 4.42 -17.90 6.12
N ASN A 751 4.08 -19.13 6.55
CA ASN A 751 3.04 -19.98 5.95
C ASN A 751 1.85 -20.27 6.89
N PHE A 752 1.80 -19.59 8.04
CA PHE A 752 0.80 -19.84 9.09
C PHE A 752 -0.63 -19.48 8.67
N GLY A 753 -0.80 -18.60 7.68
CA GLY A 753 -2.10 -18.10 7.23
C GLY A 753 -2.96 -19.14 6.50
N ALA A 754 -2.37 -20.26 6.07
CA ALA A 754 -3.08 -21.32 5.37
C ALA A 754 -4.01 -22.14 6.30
N ALA A 755 -3.71 -22.18 7.61
CA ALA A 755 -4.34 -23.10 8.55
C ALA A 755 -5.87 -22.96 8.64
N ASN A 756 -6.41 -21.74 8.53
CA ASN A 756 -7.86 -21.48 8.55
C ASN A 756 -8.44 -21.10 7.18
N LEU A 757 -7.66 -21.22 6.10
CA LEU A 757 -8.09 -20.85 4.76
C LEU A 757 -9.13 -21.84 4.22
N GLY A 758 -10.21 -21.32 3.62
CA GLY A 758 -11.25 -22.14 2.99
C GLY A 758 -12.27 -22.80 3.95
N LEU A 759 -12.21 -22.55 5.27
CA LEU A 759 -13.19 -23.04 6.24
C LEU A 759 -14.63 -22.65 5.85
N GLY A 760 -14.80 -21.43 5.34
CA GLY A 760 -16.11 -20.92 4.96
C GLY A 760 -16.64 -21.42 3.64
N LEU A 761 -15.79 -21.87 2.75
CA LEU A 761 -16.16 -22.36 1.42
C LEU A 761 -16.77 -23.78 1.46
N GLY A 762 -16.84 -24.38 2.65
CA GLY A 762 -17.55 -25.63 2.92
C GLY A 762 -16.90 -26.83 2.24
N TYR A 763 -17.73 -27.62 1.55
CA TYR A 763 -17.32 -28.86 0.89
C TYR A 763 -17.34 -28.69 -0.61
N VAL A 764 -16.27 -29.15 -1.27
CA VAL A 764 -16.27 -29.27 -2.73
C VAL A 764 -17.25 -30.38 -3.13
N PRO A 765 -18.31 -30.08 -3.92
CA PRO A 765 -19.24 -31.10 -4.34
C PRO A 765 -18.51 -32.19 -5.13
N VAL A 766 -18.54 -33.44 -4.67
CA VAL A 766 -18.00 -34.55 -5.45
C VAL A 766 -18.97 -34.78 -6.61
N PRO A 767 -18.51 -34.88 -7.87
CA PRO A 767 -19.38 -35.31 -8.94
C PRO A 767 -19.95 -36.69 -8.57
N VAL A 768 -21.28 -36.80 -8.57
CA VAL A 768 -22.05 -38.07 -8.54
C VAL A 768 -21.90 -38.98 -7.31
N GLY A 769 -22.38 -38.52 -6.15
CA GLY A 769 -23.00 -39.41 -5.17
C GLY A 769 -24.53 -39.32 -5.25
N PRO A 770 -25.30 -40.41 -5.07
CA PRO A 770 -26.75 -40.31 -4.91
C PRO A 770 -27.09 -39.34 -3.75
N PRO A 771 -28.26 -38.67 -3.81
CA PRO A 771 -28.74 -37.83 -2.71
C PRO A 771 -28.60 -38.56 -1.37
N GLY A 772 -27.89 -37.97 -0.41
CA GLY A 772 -27.63 -38.58 0.90
C GLY A 772 -26.25 -39.24 1.08
N THR A 773 -25.33 -39.15 0.12
CA THR A 773 -23.92 -39.54 0.35
C THR A 773 -23.26 -38.50 1.27
N ALA A 774 -22.88 -38.91 2.48
CA ALA A 774 -22.27 -38.02 3.48
C ALA A 774 -20.87 -37.56 3.01
N TYR A 775 -20.64 -36.25 3.02
CA TYR A 775 -19.30 -35.70 2.89
C TYR A 775 -18.52 -36.01 4.18
N ASN A 776 -17.26 -36.45 4.06
CA ASN A 776 -16.37 -36.61 5.19
C ASN A 776 -15.52 -35.34 5.39
N ALA A 777 -14.96 -35.15 6.59
CA ALA A 777 -14.12 -33.99 6.94
C ALA A 777 -13.01 -33.74 5.91
N ALA A 778 -12.39 -34.82 5.41
CA ALA A 778 -11.32 -34.77 4.40
C ALA A 778 -11.75 -34.18 3.04
N GLN A 779 -13.04 -33.95 2.80
CA GLN A 779 -13.56 -33.33 1.58
C GLN A 779 -13.82 -31.82 1.72
N SER A 780 -13.63 -31.23 2.91
CA SER A 780 -13.74 -29.78 3.10
C SER A 780 -12.65 -29.05 2.30
N VAL A 781 -12.92 -27.80 1.90
CA VAL A 781 -11.92 -26.98 1.19
C VAL A 781 -10.69 -26.76 2.07
N ASN A 782 -10.87 -26.47 3.37
CA ASN A 782 -9.76 -26.31 4.30
C ASN A 782 -8.91 -27.58 4.44
N SER A 783 -9.51 -28.77 4.55
CA SER A 783 -8.72 -30.01 4.59
C SER A 783 -7.93 -30.23 3.30
N ARG A 784 -8.40 -29.75 2.15
CA ARG A 784 -7.59 -29.80 0.90
C ARG A 784 -6.39 -28.85 0.94
N VAL A 785 -6.45 -27.79 1.73
CA VAL A 785 -5.34 -26.85 1.98
C VAL A 785 -4.34 -27.45 2.98
N THR A 786 -4.79 -28.02 4.08
CA THR A 786 -3.93 -28.36 5.24
C THR A 786 -3.48 -29.82 5.34
N THR A 787 -4.01 -30.72 4.50
CA THR A 787 -3.58 -32.13 4.47
C THR A 787 -2.32 -32.46 3.67
N PRO A 788 -1.94 -31.69 2.62
CA PRO A 788 -0.63 -31.85 1.99
C PRO A 788 0.52 -31.65 2.99
N ALA A 789 1.73 -32.13 2.65
CA ALA A 789 2.89 -32.06 3.55
C ALA A 789 3.36 -30.62 3.84
N ALA A 790 3.18 -29.73 2.86
CA ALA A 790 3.23 -28.29 3.02
C ALA A 790 1.85 -27.77 2.60
N ASP A 791 1.24 -26.92 3.43
CA ASP A 791 -0.11 -26.41 3.19
C ASP A 791 -0.21 -25.80 1.77
N ASP A 792 -1.28 -26.11 1.05
CA ASP A 792 -1.51 -25.71 -0.35
C ASP A 792 -2.73 -24.78 -0.49
N PRO A 793 -2.56 -23.45 -0.28
CA PRO A 793 -3.60 -22.44 -0.50
C PRO A 793 -4.18 -22.42 -1.93
N TYR A 794 -3.43 -22.97 -2.90
CA TYR A 794 -3.77 -22.96 -4.31
C TYR A 794 -4.48 -24.24 -4.75
N VAL A 795 -4.56 -25.25 -3.87
CA VAL A 795 -5.24 -26.54 -4.07
C VAL A 795 -4.99 -27.11 -5.47
N ILE A 796 -3.74 -27.10 -5.93
CA ILE A 796 -3.36 -27.29 -7.35
C ILE A 796 -3.91 -28.62 -7.90
N GLY A 797 -3.84 -29.69 -7.10
CA GLY A 797 -4.33 -31.02 -7.47
C GLY A 797 -5.83 -31.25 -7.21
N ASN A 798 -6.51 -30.39 -6.46
CA ASN A 798 -7.86 -30.61 -5.92
C ASN A 798 -8.69 -29.30 -5.89
N ARG A 799 -8.66 -28.52 -6.97
CA ARG A 799 -9.33 -27.22 -7.08
C ARG A 799 -10.83 -27.28 -6.75
N ILE A 800 -11.38 -26.13 -6.39
CA ILE A 800 -12.82 -25.93 -6.24
C ILE A 800 -13.42 -25.91 -7.66
N PRO A 801 -14.32 -26.84 -8.05
CA PRO A 801 -14.81 -26.97 -9.42
C PRO A 801 -15.63 -25.77 -9.93
N SER A 802 -16.30 -25.07 -9.03
CA SER A 802 -17.11 -23.88 -9.31
C SER A 802 -16.91 -22.85 -8.20
N CYS A 803 -16.50 -21.64 -8.55
CA CYS A 803 -16.36 -20.54 -7.58
C CYS A 803 -17.69 -19.92 -7.14
N SER A 804 -18.83 -20.43 -7.62
CA SER A 804 -20.14 -20.06 -7.08
C SER A 804 -20.23 -20.29 -5.56
N VAL A 805 -19.51 -21.28 -5.03
CA VAL A 805 -19.46 -21.52 -3.57
C VAL A 805 -18.93 -20.31 -2.81
N ALA A 806 -18.05 -19.51 -3.41
CA ALA A 806 -17.51 -18.30 -2.80
C ALA A 806 -18.47 -17.11 -2.89
N GLN A 807 -19.45 -17.12 -3.80
CA GLN A 807 -20.49 -16.09 -3.83
C GLN A 807 -21.40 -16.20 -2.60
N ASP A 808 -21.73 -17.43 -2.20
CA ASP A 808 -22.81 -17.74 -1.26
C ASP A 808 -22.30 -17.94 0.17
N ASN A 809 -20.99 -17.91 0.40
CA ASN A 809 -20.38 -18.26 1.68
C ASN A 809 -19.45 -17.17 2.22
N TRP A 810 -19.14 -17.26 3.51
CA TRP A 810 -18.15 -16.40 4.15
C TRP A 810 -16.73 -16.77 3.72
N VAL A 811 -15.83 -15.79 3.81
CA VAL A 811 -14.41 -15.95 3.49
C VAL A 811 -13.64 -16.03 4.80
N SER A 812 -12.82 -17.07 4.92
CA SER A 812 -11.97 -17.32 6.09
C SER A 812 -10.51 -17.03 5.78
N GLY A 813 -9.70 -16.87 6.82
CA GLY A 813 -8.30 -16.47 6.67
C GLY A 813 -8.15 -14.98 6.41
N ALA A 814 -6.90 -14.52 6.31
CA ALA A 814 -6.59 -13.14 5.96
C ALA A 814 -6.83 -12.87 4.46
N ARG A 815 -8.09 -12.90 4.01
CA ARG A 815 -8.54 -12.69 2.61
C ARG A 815 -9.64 -11.61 2.53
N HIS A 816 -9.28 -10.41 2.97
CA HIS A 816 -10.16 -9.25 3.08
C HIS A 816 -9.49 -8.05 2.40
N GLY A 817 -10.29 -7.15 1.83
CA GLY A 817 -9.82 -5.94 1.17
C GLY A 817 -10.84 -4.81 1.21
N LEU A 818 -10.38 -3.60 0.90
CA LEU A 818 -11.24 -2.43 0.76
C LEU A 818 -11.51 -2.17 -0.72
N LYS A 819 -12.76 -1.94 -1.10
CA LYS A 819 -13.10 -1.49 -2.46
C LYS A 819 -13.68 -0.08 -2.44
N LEU A 820 -13.02 0.85 -3.12
CA LEU A 820 -13.48 2.23 -3.28
C LEU A 820 -14.46 2.29 -4.44
N VAL A 821 -15.67 2.76 -4.17
CA VAL A 821 -16.75 2.93 -5.15
C VAL A 821 -17.25 4.37 -5.12
N ASP A 822 -17.98 4.78 -6.15
CA ASP A 822 -18.49 6.15 -6.30
C ASP A 822 -17.40 7.25 -6.18
N GLY A 823 -16.21 6.98 -6.71
CA GLY A 823 -15.05 7.86 -6.61
C GLY A 823 -14.90 8.87 -7.76
N SER A 824 -15.90 9.06 -8.62
CA SER A 824 -15.75 9.85 -9.86
C SER A 824 -15.45 11.34 -9.63
N LEU A 825 -15.11 12.10 -10.69
CA LEU A 825 -14.79 13.53 -10.60
C LEU A 825 -15.84 14.31 -9.78
N GLY A 826 -15.38 14.97 -8.71
CA GLY A 826 -16.22 15.75 -7.82
C GLY A 826 -16.84 14.97 -6.65
N ASN A 827 -16.64 13.64 -6.56
CA ASN A 827 -17.19 12.83 -5.45
C ASN A 827 -16.21 12.65 -4.29
N LEU A 828 -14.91 12.91 -4.47
CA LEU A 828 -13.95 12.82 -3.37
C LEU A 828 -14.14 13.97 -2.35
N PRO A 829 -13.94 13.69 -1.05
CA PRO A 829 -13.89 14.71 -0.01
C PRO A 829 -12.85 15.80 -0.29
N VAL A 830 -13.20 17.02 0.08
CA VAL A 830 -12.32 18.21 0.11
C VAL A 830 -12.65 19.00 1.38
N ARG A 831 -11.76 19.89 1.80
CA ARG A 831 -11.98 20.72 2.98
C ARG A 831 -13.25 21.57 2.85
N LEU A 832 -13.91 21.80 3.98
CA LEU A 832 -15.21 22.49 4.00
C LEU A 832 -15.11 24.01 3.93
N ASP A 833 -13.97 24.58 4.28
CA ASP A 833 -13.77 26.03 4.39
C ASP A 833 -13.48 26.69 3.04
N ASP A 834 -12.74 26.03 2.16
CA ASP A 834 -12.33 26.60 0.87
C ASP A 834 -12.52 25.66 -0.35
N ASN A 835 -13.03 24.44 -0.15
CA ASN A 835 -13.12 23.39 -1.16
C ASN A 835 -11.77 23.00 -1.80
N THR A 836 -10.68 23.15 -1.05
CA THR A 836 -9.34 22.70 -1.43
C THR A 836 -8.90 21.50 -0.57
N GLY A 837 -7.61 21.14 -0.64
CA GLY A 837 -7.06 20.00 0.07
C GLY A 837 -7.41 18.67 -0.61
N GLY A 838 -7.38 17.59 0.17
CA GLY A 838 -7.42 16.26 -0.41
C GLY A 838 -8.10 15.18 0.41
N PHE A 839 -7.99 13.96 -0.13
CA PHE A 839 -8.51 12.74 0.47
C PHE A 839 -7.53 11.59 0.24
N THR A 840 -7.06 11.00 1.33
CA THR A 840 -6.16 9.85 1.30
C THR A 840 -6.83 8.65 1.95
N VAL A 841 -6.74 7.50 1.29
CA VAL A 841 -7.10 6.21 1.87
C VAL A 841 -5.82 5.46 2.24
N GLY A 842 -5.62 5.23 3.53
CA GLY A 842 -4.58 4.34 4.06
C GLY A 842 -5.15 2.97 4.37
N SER A 843 -4.49 1.88 4.00
CA SER A 843 -5.01 0.53 4.27
C SER A 843 -3.89 -0.49 4.48
N GLU A 844 -4.00 -1.28 5.55
CA GLU A 844 -3.10 -2.42 5.75
C GLU A 844 -3.48 -3.65 4.90
N ASN A 845 -4.70 -3.64 4.36
CA ASN A 845 -5.22 -4.63 3.42
C ASN A 845 -5.12 -4.10 1.97
N PRO A 846 -5.28 -4.97 0.96
CA PRO A 846 -5.38 -4.56 -0.44
C PRO A 846 -6.58 -3.65 -0.71
N VAL A 847 -6.39 -2.68 -1.60
CA VAL A 847 -7.41 -1.72 -2.04
C VAL A 847 -7.73 -1.93 -3.51
N TYR A 848 -9.02 -2.05 -3.82
CA TYR A 848 -9.58 -2.09 -5.17
C TYR A 848 -10.21 -0.74 -5.50
N ILE A 849 -9.85 -0.12 -6.62
CA ILE A 849 -10.48 1.15 -7.07
C ILE A 849 -11.41 0.83 -8.23
N PHE A 850 -12.71 1.05 -8.05
CA PHE A 850 -13.74 0.73 -9.05
C PHE A 850 -14.15 1.95 -9.87
N GLY A 851 -14.05 1.83 -11.19
CA GLY A 851 -14.53 2.83 -12.15
C GLY A 851 -13.67 4.09 -12.19
N ASN A 852 -14.19 5.15 -12.80
CA ASN A 852 -13.49 6.43 -12.87
C ASN A 852 -13.25 6.98 -11.46
N TYR A 853 -12.02 7.42 -11.16
CA TYR A 853 -11.64 7.90 -9.84
C TYR A 853 -10.98 9.28 -9.89
N ASN A 854 -11.62 10.27 -9.26
CA ASN A 854 -11.19 11.67 -9.13
C ASN A 854 -10.93 12.40 -10.46
N THR A 855 -11.40 11.83 -11.56
CA THR A 855 -11.38 12.39 -12.92
C THR A 855 -12.53 11.78 -13.72
N ALA A 856 -12.69 12.21 -14.97
CA ALA A 856 -13.72 11.76 -15.89
C ALA A 856 -13.20 11.92 -17.34
N PRO A 857 -13.78 11.25 -18.34
CA PRO A 857 -13.45 11.52 -19.74
C PRO A 857 -13.76 12.97 -20.13
N SER A 858 -13.07 13.46 -21.17
CA SER A 858 -13.39 14.74 -21.83
C SER A 858 -14.88 14.75 -22.29
N PRO A 859 -15.63 15.86 -22.13
CA PRO A 859 -15.16 17.22 -21.80
C PRO A 859 -15.08 17.54 -20.30
N ALA A 860 -15.43 16.62 -19.40
CA ALA A 860 -15.46 16.90 -17.96
C ALA A 860 -14.05 17.12 -17.37
N ASP A 861 -13.08 16.34 -17.83
CA ASP A 861 -11.66 16.63 -17.65
C ASP A 861 -11.02 16.88 -19.04
N PRO A 862 -10.81 18.15 -19.43
CA PRO A 862 -10.28 18.48 -20.76
C PRO A 862 -8.79 18.16 -20.89
N THR A 863 -8.09 17.91 -19.78
CA THR A 863 -6.63 17.73 -19.77
C THR A 863 -6.16 16.44 -20.43
N TRP A 864 -7.03 15.43 -20.50
CA TRP A 864 -6.80 14.20 -21.26
C TRP A 864 -6.70 14.44 -22.77
N ALA A 865 -7.38 15.46 -23.29
CA ALA A 865 -7.33 15.82 -24.71
C ALA A 865 -6.31 16.94 -24.99
N ASN A 866 -6.11 17.84 -24.03
CA ASN A 866 -5.15 18.94 -24.11
C ASN A 866 -4.50 19.15 -22.74
N PRO A 867 -3.26 18.66 -22.50
CA PRO A 867 -2.56 18.82 -21.23
C PRO A 867 -2.39 20.28 -20.76
N ALA A 868 -2.48 21.26 -21.67
CA ALA A 868 -2.43 22.69 -21.34
C ALA A 868 -3.79 23.31 -20.98
N ALA A 869 -4.88 22.52 -20.99
CA ALA A 869 -6.19 22.99 -20.55
C ALA A 869 -6.23 23.24 -19.03
N ALA A 870 -7.18 24.05 -18.59
CA ALA A 870 -7.40 24.27 -17.16
C ALA A 870 -7.81 22.94 -16.47
N GLU A 871 -7.18 22.66 -15.33
CA GLU A 871 -7.51 21.50 -14.51
C GLU A 871 -8.94 21.63 -13.94
N PRO A 872 -9.79 20.57 -13.99
CA PRO A 872 -11.10 20.61 -13.36
C PRO A 872 -10.95 20.68 -11.83
N ALA A 873 -12.00 21.09 -11.12
CA ALA A 873 -12.02 20.99 -9.66
C ALA A 873 -11.99 19.52 -9.23
N HIS A 874 -10.95 19.13 -8.47
CA HIS A 874 -10.71 17.77 -8.02
C HIS A 874 -10.06 17.78 -6.62
N SER A 875 -10.02 16.62 -5.97
CA SER A 875 -9.35 16.44 -4.69
C SER A 875 -7.87 16.10 -4.90
N ALA A 876 -6.96 16.57 -4.05
CA ALA A 876 -5.62 16.00 -3.96
C ALA A 876 -5.71 14.58 -3.38
N ALA A 877 -5.73 13.56 -4.24
CA ALA A 877 -6.11 12.20 -3.87
C ALA A 877 -4.91 11.26 -3.75
N ALA A 878 -4.89 10.43 -2.71
CA ALA A 878 -3.95 9.30 -2.60
C ALA A 878 -4.60 8.01 -2.10
N VAL A 879 -4.00 6.88 -2.48
CA VAL A 879 -4.24 5.56 -1.89
C VAL A 879 -2.89 4.98 -1.49
N ILE A 880 -2.72 4.69 -0.20
CA ILE A 880 -1.51 4.10 0.38
C ILE A 880 -1.91 2.76 1.01
N ALA A 881 -1.57 1.66 0.36
CA ALA A 881 -2.05 0.33 0.75
C ALA A 881 -1.01 -0.78 0.61
N ASP A 882 -1.32 -1.98 1.12
CA ASP A 882 -0.48 -3.18 0.90
C ASP A 882 -0.39 -3.53 -0.59
N GLY A 883 -1.51 -3.47 -1.30
CA GLY A 883 -1.61 -3.65 -2.74
C GLY A 883 -2.75 -2.82 -3.32
N VAL A 884 -2.57 -2.24 -4.52
CA VAL A 884 -3.63 -1.47 -5.20
C VAL A 884 -3.98 -2.09 -6.56
N THR A 885 -5.25 -2.47 -6.72
CA THR A 885 -5.80 -3.05 -7.95
C THR A 885 -6.81 -2.09 -8.59
N LEU A 886 -6.65 -1.82 -9.88
CA LEU A 886 -7.59 -0.98 -10.64
C LEU A 886 -8.63 -1.85 -11.34
N LEU A 887 -9.90 -1.51 -11.16
CA LEU A 887 -11.05 -2.21 -11.72
C LEU A 887 -11.83 -1.27 -12.63
N SER A 888 -11.97 -1.63 -13.89
CA SER A 888 -12.65 -0.81 -14.89
C SER A 888 -14.11 -0.56 -14.54
N SER A 889 -14.71 0.42 -15.22
CA SER A 889 -16.15 0.73 -15.05
C SER A 889 -17.09 -0.42 -15.45
N ASN A 890 -16.58 -1.50 -16.06
CA ASN A 890 -17.34 -2.70 -16.42
C ASN A 890 -17.08 -3.90 -15.48
N TRP A 891 -16.25 -3.72 -14.44
CA TRP A 891 -15.99 -4.80 -13.48
C TRP A 891 -17.26 -5.29 -12.81
N SER A 892 -17.32 -6.60 -12.56
CA SER A 892 -18.37 -7.23 -11.77
C SER A 892 -17.79 -8.34 -10.91
N ASP A 893 -18.04 -8.26 -9.61
CA ASP A 893 -17.58 -9.26 -8.64
C ASP A 893 -18.13 -10.65 -8.99
N LEU A 894 -19.40 -10.72 -9.40
CA LEU A 894 -20.02 -11.96 -9.85
C LEU A 894 -19.35 -12.53 -11.12
N VAL A 895 -18.99 -11.67 -12.07
CA VAL A 895 -18.31 -12.12 -13.29
C VAL A 895 -16.92 -12.65 -12.98
N SER A 896 -16.23 -12.05 -12.00
CA SER A 896 -14.94 -12.55 -11.51
C SER A 896 -15.05 -13.96 -10.92
N LEU A 897 -16.10 -14.24 -10.14
CA LEU A 897 -16.38 -15.58 -9.58
C LEU A 897 -16.86 -16.60 -10.61
N ASN A 898 -17.48 -16.16 -11.71
CA ASN A 898 -17.89 -17.05 -12.80
C ASN A 898 -16.73 -17.41 -13.74
N ASN A 899 -15.73 -16.53 -13.83
CA ASN A 899 -14.55 -16.72 -14.68
C ASN A 899 -13.25 -16.54 -13.90
N PRO A 900 -13.04 -17.18 -12.74
CA PRO A 900 -11.84 -17.00 -11.89
C PRO A 900 -10.52 -17.21 -12.65
N SER A 901 -10.41 -18.31 -13.38
CA SER A 901 -9.17 -18.69 -14.09
C SER A 901 -9.19 -18.36 -15.58
N ASN A 902 -10.03 -17.42 -16.02
CA ASN A 902 -10.15 -17.05 -17.44
C ASN A 902 -10.41 -15.55 -17.61
N ASP A 903 -9.39 -14.82 -18.08
CA ASP A 903 -9.49 -13.37 -18.30
C ASP A 903 -10.54 -12.99 -19.36
N ALA A 904 -10.84 -13.87 -20.32
CA ALA A 904 -11.75 -13.57 -21.43
C ALA A 904 -13.18 -13.29 -20.97
N GLY A 905 -13.56 -13.79 -19.79
CA GLY A 905 -14.83 -13.48 -19.17
C GLY A 905 -14.88 -12.15 -18.42
N ARG A 906 -13.74 -11.52 -18.12
CA ARG A 906 -13.61 -10.30 -17.31
C ARG A 906 -13.18 -9.11 -18.17
N GLN A 907 -14.02 -8.74 -19.14
CA GLN A 907 -13.72 -7.68 -20.11
C GLN A 907 -13.73 -6.29 -19.47
N ALA A 908 -12.63 -5.55 -19.61
CA ALA A 908 -12.54 -4.16 -19.17
C ALA A 908 -13.08 -3.18 -20.21
N VAL A 909 -13.30 -1.94 -19.77
CA VAL A 909 -13.60 -0.77 -20.61
C VAL A 909 -12.64 0.37 -20.29
N THR A 910 -12.43 1.27 -21.26
CA THR A 910 -11.61 2.47 -21.06
C THR A 910 -12.06 3.24 -19.82
N THR A 911 -11.15 3.45 -18.87
CA THR A 911 -11.42 4.02 -17.54
C THR A 911 -10.31 5.00 -17.14
N TYR A 912 -10.64 5.99 -16.31
CA TYR A 912 -9.79 7.14 -15.99
C TYR A 912 -9.55 7.27 -14.47
N TYR A 913 -8.29 7.40 -14.08
CA TYR A 913 -7.86 7.49 -12.68
C TYR A 913 -6.94 8.69 -12.48
N ARG A 914 -7.24 9.51 -11.45
CA ARG A 914 -6.37 10.60 -11.01
C ARG A 914 -6.07 10.51 -9.51
N VAL A 915 -4.98 9.87 -9.15
CA VAL A 915 -4.68 9.53 -7.76
C VAL A 915 -3.20 9.20 -7.60
N ALA A 916 -2.57 9.63 -6.50
CA ALA A 916 -1.26 9.14 -6.12
C ALA A 916 -1.39 7.75 -5.48
N ILE A 917 -0.61 6.78 -5.94
CA ILE A 917 -0.67 5.41 -5.43
C ILE A 917 0.67 5.06 -4.79
N SER A 918 0.61 4.73 -3.50
CA SER A 918 1.66 3.98 -2.84
C SER A 918 1.20 2.56 -2.52
N SER A 919 1.91 1.58 -3.05
CA SER A 919 1.51 0.17 -3.01
C SER A 919 2.72 -0.71 -2.78
N GLY A 920 2.53 -1.84 -2.10
CA GLY A 920 3.49 -2.92 -2.08
C GLY A 920 3.56 -3.64 -3.42
N LYS A 921 4.77 -4.01 -3.84
CA LYS A 921 5.01 -4.87 -5.00
C LYS A 921 5.42 -6.29 -4.58
N ASN A 922 5.55 -7.20 -5.53
CA ASN A 922 6.09 -8.54 -5.28
C ASN A 922 7.60 -8.54 -5.45
N LEU A 923 8.28 -9.52 -4.84
CA LEU A 923 9.71 -9.76 -5.03
C LEU A 923 10.00 -10.34 -6.42
N ASN A 924 11.07 -9.86 -7.05
CA ASN A 924 11.62 -10.47 -8.26
C ASN A 924 12.40 -11.74 -7.88
N PHE A 925 12.35 -12.75 -8.75
CA PHE A 925 13.06 -14.01 -8.55
C PHE A 925 13.64 -14.55 -9.85
N PRO A 926 14.79 -15.25 -9.79
CA PRO A 926 15.48 -15.69 -10.99
C PRO A 926 14.73 -16.83 -11.70
N THR A 927 14.46 -16.66 -13.00
CA THR A 927 13.78 -17.68 -13.83
C THR A 927 14.55 -18.09 -15.08
N ALA A 928 15.75 -17.54 -15.31
CA ALA A 928 16.55 -17.76 -16.52
C ALA A 928 16.76 -19.24 -16.88
N ALA A 929 16.89 -20.13 -15.90
CA ALA A 929 17.10 -21.57 -16.09
C ALA A 929 15.80 -22.38 -16.32
N LEU A 930 14.62 -21.75 -16.24
CA LEU A 930 13.32 -22.44 -16.30
C LEU A 930 12.78 -22.46 -17.73
N ALA A 931 12.70 -23.65 -18.34
CA ALA A 931 12.21 -23.84 -19.71
C ALA A 931 10.68 -23.74 -19.86
N TRP A 932 9.93 -23.89 -18.76
CA TRP A 932 8.46 -23.86 -18.73
C TRP A 932 7.88 -22.47 -18.48
N ARG A 933 8.73 -21.46 -18.21
CA ARG A 933 8.27 -20.09 -17.95
C ARG A 933 7.54 -19.53 -19.16
N VAL A 934 6.52 -18.71 -18.91
CA VAL A 934 5.73 -18.03 -19.93
C VAL A 934 5.85 -16.52 -19.70
N GLY A 935 6.06 -15.77 -20.77
CA GLY A 935 6.18 -14.31 -20.71
C GLY A 935 7.31 -13.87 -19.78
N ASP A 936 7.03 -12.85 -18.97
CA ASP A 936 7.97 -12.22 -18.04
C ASP A 936 7.80 -12.73 -16.59
N PHE A 937 7.35 -13.99 -16.42
CA PHE A 937 7.23 -14.63 -15.11
C PHE A 937 8.57 -14.69 -14.39
N GLY A 938 8.61 -14.23 -13.13
CA GLY A 938 9.85 -14.00 -12.38
C GLY A 938 10.10 -12.52 -12.08
N THR A 939 9.55 -11.65 -12.92
CA THR A 939 9.53 -10.21 -12.68
C THR A 939 8.31 -9.82 -11.83
N ASP A 940 8.32 -8.60 -11.31
CA ASP A 940 7.17 -7.93 -10.68
C ASP A 940 6.17 -7.35 -11.71
N GLY A 941 6.44 -7.55 -13.01
CA GLY A 941 5.72 -6.95 -14.13
C GLY A 941 6.13 -5.51 -14.44
N GLY A 942 7.16 -4.98 -13.77
CA GLY A 942 7.66 -3.62 -13.94
C GLY A 942 6.63 -2.52 -13.63
N LEU A 943 7.00 -1.27 -13.91
CA LEU A 943 6.14 -0.10 -13.65
C LEU A 943 4.74 -0.25 -14.26
N HIS A 944 4.67 -0.86 -15.45
CA HIS A 944 3.45 -0.95 -16.22
C HIS A 944 2.39 -1.89 -15.61
N ASN A 945 2.78 -2.70 -14.61
CA ASN A 945 1.92 -3.59 -13.83
C ASN A 945 2.00 -3.31 -12.31
N PHE A 946 2.73 -2.26 -11.88
CA PHE A 946 2.72 -1.79 -10.50
C PHE A 946 1.29 -1.48 -10.03
N LEU A 947 0.50 -0.86 -10.91
CA LEU A 947 -0.96 -0.85 -10.82
C LEU A 947 -1.46 -2.27 -11.14
N ARG A 948 -1.92 -3.01 -10.13
CA ARG A 948 -2.33 -4.40 -10.32
C ARG A 948 -3.60 -4.45 -11.18
N LEU A 949 -3.68 -5.43 -12.08
CA LEU A 949 -4.79 -5.63 -13.00
C LEU A 949 -5.25 -7.10 -12.97
N VAL A 950 -6.55 -7.31 -13.09
CA VAL A 950 -7.19 -8.64 -13.09
C VAL A 950 -8.22 -8.80 -14.21
N GLU A 951 -8.27 -7.87 -15.16
CA GLU A 951 -9.23 -7.83 -16.26
C GLU A 951 -8.54 -7.99 -17.62
N ARG A 952 -9.34 -8.33 -18.63
CA ARG A 952 -8.93 -8.37 -20.02
C ARG A 952 -9.21 -7.03 -20.70
N TRP A 953 -8.15 -6.29 -21.04
CA TRP A 953 -8.30 -4.95 -21.60
C TRP A 953 -8.39 -4.89 -23.13
N SER A 954 -7.91 -5.87 -23.90
CA SER A 954 -8.18 -6.03 -25.36
C SER A 954 -8.27 -4.72 -26.17
N GLY A 955 -7.27 -3.84 -26.11
CA GLY A 955 -7.23 -2.57 -26.85
C GLY A 955 -7.96 -1.38 -26.21
N GLN A 956 -8.55 -1.55 -25.02
CA GLN A 956 -9.03 -0.47 -24.18
C GLN A 956 -7.87 0.28 -23.52
N THR A 957 -8.11 1.54 -23.15
CA THR A 957 -7.08 2.39 -22.53
C THR A 957 -7.28 2.51 -21.03
N LEU A 958 -6.21 2.28 -20.26
CA LEU A 958 -6.12 2.69 -18.86
C LEU A 958 -5.46 4.06 -18.83
N ASN A 959 -6.26 5.09 -18.50
CA ASN A 959 -5.79 6.46 -18.35
C ASN A 959 -5.48 6.71 -16.86
N TYR A 960 -4.23 7.02 -16.55
CA TYR A 960 -3.76 7.25 -15.19
C TYR A 960 -2.97 8.56 -15.12
N LYS A 961 -3.37 9.45 -14.21
CA LYS A 961 -2.66 10.69 -13.88
C LYS A 961 -2.32 10.67 -12.39
N GLY A 962 -1.04 10.66 -12.01
CA GLY A 962 -0.68 10.57 -10.59
C GLY A 962 0.80 10.31 -10.33
N SER A 963 1.11 9.81 -9.14
CA SER A 963 2.46 9.41 -8.71
C SER A 963 2.47 7.93 -8.33
N LEU A 964 3.48 7.17 -8.74
CA LEU A 964 3.59 5.72 -8.50
C LEU A 964 4.74 5.43 -7.53
N VAL A 965 4.43 4.94 -6.34
CA VAL A 965 5.40 4.87 -5.23
C VAL A 965 5.40 3.48 -4.57
N SER A 966 6.48 2.72 -4.73
CA SER A 966 6.70 1.46 -4.01
C SER A 966 7.62 1.70 -2.82
N MET A 967 7.10 1.76 -1.59
CA MET A 967 7.96 1.89 -0.39
C MET A 967 8.33 0.54 0.24
N TYR A 968 7.60 -0.52 -0.07
CA TYR A 968 7.73 -1.84 0.56
C TYR A 968 7.28 -2.96 -0.38
N TYR A 969 7.47 -4.20 0.04
CA TYR A 969 6.83 -5.37 -0.56
C TYR A 969 5.45 -5.60 0.07
N ALA A 970 4.53 -6.15 -0.72
CA ALA A 970 3.22 -6.55 -0.22
C ALA A 970 3.38 -7.78 0.68
N THR A 971 2.82 -7.71 1.88
CA THR A 971 2.86 -8.76 2.91
C THR A 971 1.47 -9.36 3.16
N TYR A 972 0.41 -8.75 2.62
CA TYR A 972 -0.94 -9.30 2.62
C TYR A 972 -1.33 -9.90 1.25
N ALA A 973 -1.10 -9.16 0.16
CA ALA A 973 -1.37 -9.61 -1.21
C ALA A 973 -0.08 -10.05 -1.91
N THR A 974 0.41 -11.21 -1.48
CA THR A 974 1.68 -11.82 -1.93
C THR A 974 1.59 -12.47 -3.32
N GLY A 975 0.41 -12.48 -3.95
CA GLY A 975 0.18 -13.10 -5.27
C GLY A 975 1.13 -12.62 -6.37
N LEU A 976 1.77 -13.57 -7.04
CA LEU A 976 2.80 -13.31 -8.05
C LEU A 976 2.25 -12.68 -9.34
N HIS A 977 3.09 -11.85 -9.97
CA HIS A 977 2.87 -11.42 -11.34
C HIS A 977 3.05 -12.59 -12.32
N LYS A 978 2.18 -12.61 -13.34
CA LYS A 978 2.14 -13.60 -14.42
C LYS A 978 1.35 -12.98 -15.58
N ASN A 979 1.78 -13.24 -16.81
CA ASN A 979 1.15 -12.70 -18.00
C ASN A 979 1.43 -13.63 -19.18
N GLY A 980 0.52 -13.63 -20.16
CA GLY A 980 0.66 -14.35 -21.42
C GLY A 980 -0.10 -15.67 -21.49
N GLY A 981 -0.68 -16.14 -20.38
CA GLY A 981 -1.44 -17.40 -20.35
C GLY A 981 -2.97 -17.29 -20.30
N GLY A 982 -3.55 -16.09 -20.34
CA GLY A 982 -5.01 -15.87 -20.41
C GLY A 982 -5.77 -16.05 -19.10
N VAL A 983 -5.06 -16.12 -17.97
CA VAL A 983 -5.63 -16.39 -16.64
C VAL A 983 -5.74 -15.13 -15.80
N LEU A 984 -4.65 -14.38 -15.65
CA LEU A 984 -4.61 -13.21 -14.77
C LEU A 984 -5.28 -11.97 -15.38
N TYR A 985 -4.71 -11.46 -16.47
CA TYR A 985 -5.11 -10.22 -17.12
C TYR A 985 -4.56 -10.15 -18.55
N GLU A 986 -5.14 -9.28 -19.37
CA GLU A 986 -4.54 -8.85 -20.64
C GLU A 986 -4.21 -7.36 -20.56
N PRO A 987 -3.01 -6.91 -20.97
CA PRO A 987 -2.58 -5.53 -20.77
C PRO A 987 -3.41 -4.49 -21.56
N PRO A 988 -3.72 -3.32 -20.97
CA PRO A 988 -4.33 -2.21 -21.67
C PRO A 988 -3.34 -1.44 -22.55
N ALA A 989 -3.87 -0.60 -23.43
CA ALA A 989 -3.13 0.59 -23.87
C ALA A 989 -2.97 1.52 -22.65
N ARG A 990 -1.75 1.94 -22.32
CA ARG A 990 -1.46 2.70 -21.10
C ARG A 990 -1.24 4.17 -21.46
N ASN A 991 -1.98 5.05 -20.80
CA ASN A 991 -1.75 6.49 -20.84
C ASN A 991 -1.44 6.97 -19.42
N TYR A 992 -0.18 6.81 -19.01
CA TYR A 992 0.28 7.07 -17.64
C TYR A 992 1.05 8.38 -17.62
N ILE A 993 0.54 9.36 -16.90
CA ILE A 993 1.11 10.71 -16.85
C ILE A 993 1.32 11.07 -15.38
N PHE A 994 2.41 11.77 -15.09
CA PHE A 994 2.58 12.37 -13.77
C PHE A 994 1.52 13.46 -13.55
N ASP A 995 1.01 13.62 -12.33
CA ASP A 995 0.19 14.80 -12.00
C ASP A 995 1.10 16.00 -11.69
N PRO A 996 1.18 17.02 -12.58
CA PRO A 996 2.09 18.16 -12.39
C PRO A 996 1.73 18.98 -11.16
N LEU A 997 0.51 18.86 -10.63
CA LEU A 997 0.11 19.56 -9.43
C LEU A 997 0.85 19.07 -8.19
N PHE A 998 1.30 17.81 -8.16
CA PHE A 998 2.08 17.28 -7.02
C PHE A 998 3.47 17.90 -6.88
N SER A 999 3.93 18.68 -7.86
CA SER A 999 5.13 19.51 -7.73
C SER A 999 4.97 20.68 -6.74
N GLN A 1000 3.74 20.95 -6.29
CA GLN A 1000 3.41 22.06 -5.40
C GLN A 1000 2.93 21.53 -4.03
N PRO A 1001 3.53 21.96 -2.90
CA PRO A 1001 3.19 21.43 -1.58
C PRO A 1001 1.70 21.51 -1.21
N GLN A 1002 1.02 22.59 -1.58
CA GLN A 1002 -0.40 22.80 -1.27
C GLN A 1002 -1.36 21.82 -1.96
N ASN A 1003 -0.90 21.15 -3.02
CA ASN A 1003 -1.67 20.19 -3.80
C ASN A 1003 -1.28 18.74 -3.48
N LEU A 1004 -0.42 18.52 -2.49
CA LEU A 1004 -0.09 17.18 -2.04
C LEU A 1004 -1.26 16.57 -1.26
N PRO A 1005 -1.57 15.28 -1.47
CA PRO A 1005 -2.57 14.58 -0.69
C PRO A 1005 -2.25 14.59 0.83
N PRO A 1006 -3.28 14.59 1.69
CA PRO A 1006 -3.13 14.40 3.14
C PRO A 1006 -2.26 13.20 3.51
N GLY A 1007 -1.37 13.33 4.50
CA GLY A 1007 -0.51 12.23 4.95
C GLY A 1007 0.51 11.75 3.92
N THR A 1008 0.94 12.62 2.99
CA THR A 1008 2.00 12.30 2.01
C THR A 1008 3.31 11.95 2.75
N PRO A 1009 3.87 10.73 2.58
CA PRO A 1009 5.16 10.37 3.18
C PRO A 1009 6.29 11.28 2.68
N MET A 1010 7.25 11.58 3.56
CA MET A 1010 8.39 12.45 3.24
C MET A 1010 9.72 11.77 3.56
N PHE A 1011 10.64 11.76 2.59
CA PHE A 1011 12.02 11.30 2.77
C PHE A 1011 12.92 12.39 3.33
N ARG A 1012 14.10 12.02 3.83
CA ARG A 1012 15.09 12.97 4.35
C ARG A 1012 16.30 13.11 3.45
N ASP A 1013 16.78 14.34 3.36
CA ASP A 1013 18.05 14.70 2.73
C ASP A 1013 18.72 15.86 3.51
N ILE A 1014 20.04 16.06 3.33
CA ILE A 1014 20.80 17.17 3.93
C ILE A 1014 21.60 17.89 2.85
N ASP A 1015 21.30 19.18 2.65
CA ASP A 1015 22.01 20.06 1.70
C ASP A 1015 22.89 21.09 2.44
N ASN A 1016 24.06 21.37 1.86
CA ASN A 1016 25.03 22.32 2.36
C ASN A 1016 24.86 23.67 1.64
N LEU A 1017 24.29 24.67 2.32
CA LEU A 1017 23.94 25.94 1.66
C LEU A 1017 25.07 26.96 1.56
N SER A 1018 25.90 27.08 2.60
CA SER A 1018 26.87 28.16 2.68
C SER A 1018 28.07 27.77 3.53
N TYR A 1019 29.26 28.18 3.12
CA TYR A 1019 30.49 28.01 3.88
C TYR A 1019 31.25 29.33 3.92
N ARG A 1020 31.56 29.84 5.12
CA ARG A 1020 32.33 31.08 5.28
C ARG A 1020 33.26 31.04 6.48
N GLN A 1021 34.44 31.64 6.31
CA GLN A 1021 35.30 32.02 7.43
C GLN A 1021 34.73 33.28 8.09
N ASN A 1022 34.63 33.28 9.41
CA ASN A 1022 34.22 34.46 10.18
C ASN A 1022 35.46 35.21 10.67
N PHE A 1023 35.54 36.50 10.34
CA PHE A 1023 36.66 37.37 10.71
C PHE A 1023 36.36 38.26 11.94
N ASN A 1024 35.21 38.05 12.60
CA ASN A 1024 34.91 38.79 13.83
C ASN A 1024 35.82 38.32 14.98
N PRO A 1025 36.56 39.23 15.64
CA PRO A 1025 37.44 38.87 16.73
C PRO A 1025 36.66 38.39 17.97
N CYS A 1026 37.14 37.36 18.66
CA CYS A 1026 36.56 36.93 19.93
C CYS A 1026 36.77 37.98 21.03
N THR A 1027 35.87 38.03 22.02
CA THR A 1027 36.07 38.86 23.21
C THR A 1027 37.07 38.17 24.13
N VAL A 1028 38.32 38.64 24.14
CA VAL A 1028 39.40 38.04 24.93
C VAL A 1028 39.23 38.38 26.42
N GLN A 1029 39.05 37.38 27.28
CA GLN A 1029 39.07 37.58 28.73
C GLN A 1029 40.49 37.78 29.26
N SER A 1030 40.61 38.26 30.50
CA SER A 1030 41.88 38.59 31.18
C SER A 1030 42.85 37.41 31.36
N ASN A 1031 42.42 36.18 31.05
CA ASN A 1031 43.22 34.96 31.08
C ASN A 1031 43.66 34.49 29.67
N GLY A 1032 43.42 35.27 28.63
CA GLY A 1032 43.73 34.91 27.24
C GLY A 1032 42.80 33.86 26.64
N LYS A 1033 41.71 33.51 27.33
CA LYS A 1033 40.66 32.63 26.80
C LYS A 1033 39.50 33.47 26.27
N CYS A 1034 38.91 33.05 25.16
CA CYS A 1034 37.65 33.60 24.67
C CYS A 1034 36.51 33.23 25.63
N ALA A 1035 35.54 34.14 25.79
CA ALA A 1035 34.25 33.82 26.39
C ALA A 1035 33.13 34.37 25.49
N ASP A 1036 31.99 33.66 25.53
CA ASP A 1036 30.76 33.96 24.78
C ASP A 1036 30.29 35.42 24.89
#